data_AF-A0A364NGR9-F1
#
_entry.id   AF-A0A364NGR9-F1
#
_cell.length_a   1.000
_cell.length_b   1.000
_cell.length_c   1.000
_cell.angle_alpha   90.00
_cell.angle_beta   90.00
_cell.angle_gamma   90.00
#
_symmetry.space_group_name_H-M   'P 1'
#
loop_
_entity.id
_entity.type
_entity.pdbx_description
1 polymer ?
#
loop_
_entity_poly.entity_id
_entity_poly.type
_entity_poly.pdbx_seq_one_letter_code
_entity_poly.pdbx_strand_id
1 'polypeptide(L)'
;MTRFQEMGTGIVGVIPTIFTNTPSELPSDYKGVMRETYGREVYYDIPDPELKQATQWLIGNPNRVNLGRIGLKYHGSTLNETFITESEQRLDLWDGTITSIFKVNGKDVTVITQGDFGSDAVAFTIESDLIKSGDLQVELDFPYPPIHTTKYKYEVFVGLYDFPTNHSTTLIENGLNRTWAHIRHDMQELQYFTNLRWSKETPLKLIRNEPANSTAITAHRYTLGTVAPCSSMVFTAHFSLGQHIPSAPTTIQDGNVRGWHDYWDEGGFVDLTASSNPNATELQRRIINSQYHVRVNSAAKNQPPQESGLMNNGWYGKFHMEMLIWHEAHWAVWGKQKYFDNIFPGIYETLLPSSLARAENMGWKGARWPKMTDPITGVSSPGGINGLLLWQQPHPFYLANLAYKANPTRETLERWDKVLTATADYMASYPGLNATTGKYDLGPPSYGVTENTPPNSTRNLAYEISYWRYGLDAAAEWKRKLYQPVSEQWTHVAENLALPPQIDGLYAVYDGLNSSWWEDPELTGDPRSLIMVQGILPDSPAVDPEIALRTADKVWEIWGDEDIRGWGRPVLAINSARIGNPKRAIYHLTAYDYWKFDDAGFAIRGGDGGTPPPFLPGNAGFLYAIAYCAAGWEGSDDDAPGFPKDGSWTVKHEGLMKAFLLLLHGNSSSSKLFRHILESPTLSATYRIVTFDLPGHGCSSNAPDPEKSYWQRGYADLAVHILRHLNIASVVIMGWSLGGHIGIEMIPLLAPLPKIQVKGLMIVGTPPALGKEQVSQAFKLADDGGLGLAGKMNWTDAETEEVARHGAAAGKQNLFEPWMTDDAKRTDGRARMVMANSFLGTEEDGPVGVDQRRVVEETDVLTAVVNGADEQFVNLDYLDGIKWRRLWKGKCVRLDGLQHAPFWEDAAGFEKCLLEFLGDCAEE
;
A
#
# COMPACT_ATOMS: atom_id res chain seq x y z
N MET A 1 -36.26 -13.49 14.65
CA MET A 1 -36.13 -13.46 13.18
C MET A 1 -34.80 -12.80 12.80
N THR A 2 -33.71 -13.26 13.41
CA THR A 2 -32.34 -12.91 13.05
C THR A 2 -32.00 -13.66 11.77
N ARG A 3 -31.54 -12.95 10.74
CA ARG A 3 -31.19 -13.50 9.43
C ARG A 3 -29.97 -14.42 9.58
N PHE A 4 -30.21 -15.71 9.77
CA PHE A 4 -29.20 -16.77 9.69
C PHE A 4 -28.80 -17.11 8.22
N GLN A 5 -29.11 -16.22 7.27
CA GLN A 5 -28.88 -16.42 5.84
C GLN A 5 -27.46 -16.06 5.36
N GLU A 6 -26.61 -15.48 6.20
CA GLU A 6 -25.29 -14.97 5.76
C GLU A 6 -24.09 -15.84 6.15
N MET A 7 -24.27 -16.97 6.83
CA MET A 7 -23.14 -17.85 7.23
C MET A 7 -23.43 -19.33 6.99
N GLY A 8 -24.04 -19.66 5.85
CA GLY A 8 -23.95 -21.01 5.31
C GLY A 8 -22.51 -21.30 4.92
N THR A 9 -21.97 -22.45 5.33
CA THR A 9 -20.64 -23.01 5.07
C THR A 9 -20.27 -23.21 3.59
N GLY A 10 -20.81 -22.40 2.67
CA GLY A 10 -20.44 -22.38 1.27
C GLY A 10 -19.16 -21.59 1.10
N ILE A 11 -18.03 -22.28 0.96
CA ILE A 11 -16.87 -21.66 0.33
C ILE A 11 -17.16 -21.53 -1.15
N VAL A 12 -17.01 -20.31 -1.60
CA VAL A 12 -17.28 -19.87 -2.95
C VAL A 12 -15.95 -19.40 -3.49
N GLY A 13 -15.34 -20.18 -4.38
CA GLY A 13 -14.43 -19.56 -5.33
C GLY A 13 -15.24 -18.85 -6.41
N VAL A 14 -14.56 -18.01 -7.19
CA VAL A 14 -15.19 -17.24 -8.25
C VAL A 14 -14.23 -17.11 -9.41
N ILE A 15 -14.71 -17.34 -10.64
CA ILE A 15 -13.92 -17.17 -11.86
C ILE A 15 -14.66 -16.20 -12.79
N PRO A 16 -13.98 -15.21 -13.39
CA PRO A 16 -14.57 -14.37 -14.42
C PRO A 16 -14.77 -15.14 -15.74
N THR A 17 -15.95 -15.03 -16.36
CA THR A 17 -16.34 -15.73 -17.60
C THR A 17 -17.26 -14.87 -18.48
N ILE A 18 -17.17 -15.06 -19.80
CA ILE A 18 -18.07 -14.46 -20.80
C ILE A 18 -19.23 -15.43 -21.07
N PHE A 19 -20.48 -14.98 -20.94
CA PHE A 19 -21.66 -15.79 -21.26
C PHE A 19 -22.38 -15.30 -22.51
N THR A 20 -22.60 -16.22 -23.46
CA THR A 20 -23.28 -15.94 -24.73
C THR A 20 -24.77 -16.24 -24.61
N ASN A 21 -25.54 -15.32 -24.02
CA ASN A 21 -26.88 -15.11 -24.55
C ASN A 21 -26.68 -14.23 -25.78
N THR A 22 -26.52 -14.84 -26.97
CA THR A 22 -26.22 -14.11 -28.20
C THR A 22 -27.30 -13.04 -28.39
N PRO A 23 -26.98 -11.75 -28.18
CA PRO A 23 -27.98 -10.71 -28.36
C PRO A 23 -28.26 -10.60 -29.86
N SER A 24 -29.45 -10.14 -30.24
CA SER A 24 -29.73 -9.87 -31.65
C SER A 24 -28.86 -8.74 -32.20
N GLU A 25 -28.31 -7.92 -31.30
CA GLU A 25 -27.32 -6.88 -31.52
C GLU A 25 -25.94 -7.41 -31.11
N LEU A 26 -24.92 -7.26 -31.95
CA LEU A 26 -23.59 -7.77 -31.59
C LEU A 26 -22.88 -6.76 -30.67
N PRO A 27 -22.21 -7.20 -29.60
CA PRO A 27 -21.36 -6.33 -28.78
C PRO A 27 -20.30 -5.55 -29.59
N SER A 28 -19.87 -6.10 -30.74
CA SER A 28 -18.94 -5.44 -31.68
C SER A 28 -19.51 -4.20 -32.38
N ASP A 29 -20.84 -4.07 -32.44
CA ASP A 29 -21.53 -2.95 -33.07
C ASP A 29 -21.54 -1.71 -32.17
N TYR A 30 -21.39 -1.90 -30.85
CA TYR A 30 -21.30 -0.81 -29.89
C TYR A 30 -20.00 -0.03 -30.07
N LYS A 31 -20.12 1.29 -30.28
CA LYS A 31 -18.99 2.23 -30.39
C LYS A 31 -19.00 3.30 -29.29
N GLY A 32 -19.94 3.25 -28.35
CA GLY A 32 -20.24 4.34 -27.44
C GLY A 32 -21.22 5.35 -28.06
N VAL A 33 -21.52 6.42 -27.33
CA VAL A 33 -22.43 7.49 -27.76
C VAL A 33 -21.65 8.80 -27.85
N MET A 34 -21.89 9.55 -28.93
CA MET A 34 -21.24 10.83 -29.17
C MET A 34 -21.64 11.90 -28.14
N ARG A 35 -20.65 12.68 -27.70
CA ARG A 35 -20.81 13.90 -26.92
C ARG A 35 -19.83 14.95 -27.44
N GLU A 36 -20.30 16.19 -27.50
CA GLU A 36 -19.44 17.34 -27.74
C GLU A 36 -18.42 17.46 -26.61
N THR A 37 -17.14 17.63 -26.95
CA THR A 37 -16.03 17.83 -26.03
C THR A 37 -14.99 18.73 -26.69
N TYR A 38 -14.84 19.96 -26.22
CA TYR A 38 -13.87 20.96 -26.74
C TYR A 38 -13.98 21.26 -28.25
N GLY A 39 -15.20 21.38 -28.75
CA GLY A 39 -15.51 21.71 -30.14
C GLY A 39 -15.51 20.52 -31.11
N ARG A 40 -15.49 19.28 -30.61
CA ARG A 40 -15.55 18.05 -31.43
C ARG A 40 -16.45 16.99 -30.82
N GLU A 41 -16.99 16.12 -31.68
CA GLU A 41 -17.74 14.94 -31.24
C GLU A 41 -16.78 13.82 -30.82
N VAL A 42 -17.00 13.26 -29.63
CA VAL A 42 -16.22 12.16 -29.08
C VAL A 42 -17.17 11.06 -28.59
N TYR A 43 -16.86 9.80 -28.90
CA TYR A 43 -17.60 8.65 -28.41
C TYR A 43 -17.21 8.32 -26.98
N TYR A 44 -18.21 8.21 -26.09
CA TYR A 44 -18.03 7.78 -24.71
C TYR A 44 -18.73 6.45 -24.45
N ASP A 45 -18.15 5.63 -23.57
CA ASP A 45 -18.68 4.34 -23.11
C ASP A 45 -19.91 4.54 -22.19
N ILE A 46 -21.00 5.08 -22.75
CA ILE A 46 -22.29 5.28 -22.08
C ILE A 46 -23.38 4.45 -22.76
N PRO A 47 -24.51 4.13 -22.08
CA PRO A 47 -25.52 3.26 -22.65
C PRO A 47 -26.08 3.80 -23.98
N ASP A 48 -26.03 2.96 -25.01
CA ASP A 48 -26.57 3.30 -26.33
C ASP A 48 -28.05 2.90 -26.39
N PRO A 49 -28.98 3.86 -26.56
CA PRO A 49 -30.41 3.58 -26.64
C PRO A 49 -30.80 2.76 -27.88
N GLU A 50 -29.99 2.76 -28.93
CA GLU A 50 -30.22 1.99 -30.17
C GLU A 50 -29.63 0.57 -30.10
N LEU A 51 -28.69 0.33 -29.17
CA LEU A 51 -28.00 -0.96 -28.97
C LEU A 51 -28.15 -1.45 -27.52
N LYS A 52 -29.39 -1.59 -27.04
CA LYS A 52 -29.70 -1.89 -25.62
C LYS A 52 -29.18 -3.25 -25.17
N GLN A 53 -29.32 -4.29 -26.00
CA GLN A 53 -28.90 -5.64 -25.64
C GLN A 53 -27.38 -5.77 -25.66
N ALA A 54 -26.72 -5.22 -26.69
CA ALA A 54 -25.27 -5.17 -26.76
C ALA A 54 -24.67 -4.37 -25.60
N THR A 55 -25.25 -3.21 -25.28
CA THR A 55 -24.86 -2.39 -24.12
C THR A 55 -24.97 -3.17 -22.81
N GLN A 56 -26.14 -3.78 -22.53
CA GLN A 56 -26.34 -4.53 -21.29
C GLN A 56 -25.41 -5.75 -21.21
N TRP A 57 -25.12 -6.38 -22.34
CA TRP A 57 -24.17 -7.49 -22.40
C TRP A 57 -22.76 -7.04 -22.01
N LEU A 58 -22.26 -5.91 -22.54
CA LEU A 58 -20.94 -5.35 -22.20
C LEU A 58 -20.86 -4.91 -20.74
N ILE A 59 -21.96 -4.42 -20.17
CA ILE A 59 -22.05 -4.09 -18.75
C ILE A 59 -21.86 -5.35 -17.90
N GLY A 60 -22.63 -6.40 -18.21
CA GLY A 60 -22.71 -7.61 -17.39
C GLY A 60 -21.68 -8.70 -17.68
N ASN A 61 -20.86 -8.59 -18.73
CA ASN A 61 -19.89 -9.62 -19.11
C ASN A 61 -18.47 -9.04 -19.30
N PRO A 62 -17.42 -9.83 -19.01
CA PRO A 62 -17.48 -11.06 -18.20
C PRO A 62 -17.94 -10.77 -16.78
N ASN A 63 -18.53 -11.78 -16.14
CA ASN A 63 -18.92 -11.73 -14.73
C ASN A 63 -18.33 -12.89 -13.94
N ARG A 64 -18.42 -12.73 -12.62
CA ARG A 64 -18.02 -13.68 -11.61
C ARG A 64 -19.07 -14.78 -11.44
N VAL A 65 -18.65 -16.05 -11.35
CA VAL A 65 -19.55 -17.19 -11.08
C VAL A 65 -19.43 -17.74 -9.65
N ASN A 66 -20.52 -18.29 -9.11
CA ASN A 66 -20.48 -19.11 -7.90
C ASN A 66 -19.94 -20.52 -8.24
N LEU A 67 -18.83 -20.95 -7.61
CA LEU A 67 -18.21 -22.25 -7.90
C LEU A 67 -18.89 -23.48 -7.24
N GLY A 68 -19.87 -23.28 -6.37
CA GLY A 68 -20.61 -24.37 -5.74
C GLY A 68 -21.01 -24.06 -4.30
N ARG A 69 -21.85 -24.93 -3.74
CA ARG A 69 -22.28 -24.89 -2.34
C ARG A 69 -21.93 -26.20 -1.68
N ILE A 70 -21.33 -26.12 -0.49
CA ILE A 70 -21.09 -27.26 0.39
C ILE A 70 -22.01 -27.09 1.60
N GLY A 71 -22.89 -28.06 1.81
CA GLY A 71 -23.88 -28.05 2.87
C GLY A 71 -24.03 -29.39 3.55
N LEU A 72 -24.94 -29.46 4.51
CA LEU A 72 -25.29 -30.70 5.19
C LEU A 72 -26.62 -31.25 4.67
N LYS A 73 -26.71 -32.57 4.68
CA LYS A 73 -27.88 -33.35 4.28
C LYS A 73 -28.32 -34.19 5.46
N TYR A 74 -29.61 -34.16 5.79
CA TYR A 74 -30.21 -34.94 6.86
C TYR A 74 -31.35 -35.81 6.32
N HIS A 75 -31.29 -37.12 6.60
CA HIS A 75 -32.25 -38.14 6.10
C HIS A 75 -32.56 -38.01 4.60
N GLY A 76 -31.52 -37.88 3.77
CA GLY A 76 -31.69 -37.86 2.33
C GLY A 76 -32.13 -36.52 1.72
N SER A 77 -32.33 -35.47 2.52
CA SER A 77 -32.70 -34.13 2.06
C SER A 77 -31.72 -33.07 2.56
N THR A 78 -31.58 -31.95 1.84
CA THR A 78 -30.81 -30.78 2.34
C THR A 78 -31.28 -30.42 3.76
N LEU A 79 -30.34 -30.25 4.69
CA LEU A 79 -30.66 -29.95 6.09
C LEU A 79 -31.44 -28.63 6.17
N ASN A 80 -32.65 -28.71 6.69
CA ASN A 80 -33.54 -27.56 6.88
C ASN A 80 -33.26 -26.89 8.23
N GLU A 81 -33.36 -25.56 8.28
CA GLU A 81 -33.17 -24.77 9.50
C GLU A 81 -34.08 -25.21 10.66
N THR A 82 -35.27 -25.75 10.36
CA THR A 82 -36.24 -26.21 11.37
C THR A 82 -35.74 -27.39 12.21
N PHE A 83 -34.71 -28.11 11.76
CA PHE A 83 -34.08 -29.18 12.51
C PHE A 83 -32.89 -28.71 13.37
N ILE A 84 -32.46 -27.47 13.21
CA ILE A 84 -31.28 -26.90 13.87
C ILE A 84 -31.72 -26.17 15.14
N THR A 85 -31.07 -26.50 16.25
CA THR A 85 -31.30 -25.86 17.57
C THR A 85 -29.96 -25.64 18.27
N GLU A 86 -29.94 -24.78 19.30
CA GLU A 86 -28.76 -24.53 20.14
C GLU A 86 -27.48 -24.21 19.34
N SER A 87 -27.61 -23.34 18.34
CA SER A 87 -26.51 -22.97 17.44
C SER A 87 -25.58 -21.93 18.05
N GLU A 88 -24.28 -22.19 17.98
CA GLU A 88 -23.19 -21.26 18.27
C GLU A 88 -22.17 -21.32 17.12
N GLN A 89 -21.60 -20.18 16.75
CA GLN A 89 -20.46 -20.13 15.84
C GLN A 89 -19.39 -19.19 16.39
N ARG A 90 -18.14 -19.66 16.39
CA ARG A 90 -16.96 -18.90 16.80
C ARG A 90 -15.99 -18.81 15.63
N LEU A 91 -15.56 -17.59 15.31
CA LEU A 91 -14.38 -17.32 14.50
C LEU A 91 -13.22 -17.00 15.45
N ASP A 92 -12.20 -17.86 15.47
CA ASP A 92 -10.93 -17.52 16.10
C ASP A 92 -10.10 -16.69 15.11
N LEU A 93 -9.94 -15.39 15.39
CA LEU A 93 -9.25 -14.47 14.49
C LEU A 93 -7.74 -14.75 14.44
N TRP A 94 -7.15 -15.23 15.53
CA TRP A 94 -5.73 -15.50 15.64
C TRP A 94 -5.35 -16.72 14.80
N ASP A 95 -6.14 -17.79 14.88
CA ASP A 95 -5.92 -19.03 14.14
C ASP A 95 -6.64 -19.08 12.79
N GLY A 96 -7.55 -18.13 12.53
CA GLY A 96 -8.46 -18.11 11.39
C GLY A 96 -9.30 -19.38 11.24
N THR A 97 -9.84 -19.87 12.35
CA THR A 97 -10.61 -21.13 12.40
C THR A 97 -12.06 -20.84 12.76
N ILE A 98 -13.00 -21.34 11.94
CA ILE A 98 -14.44 -21.24 12.24
C ILE A 98 -14.92 -22.55 12.84
N THR A 99 -15.50 -22.49 14.03
CA THR A 99 -16.14 -23.63 14.72
C THR A 99 -17.63 -23.35 14.85
N SER A 100 -18.46 -24.22 14.26
CA SER A 100 -19.92 -24.18 14.38
C SER A 100 -20.39 -25.37 15.22
N ILE A 101 -21.17 -25.11 16.27
CA ILE A 101 -21.72 -26.13 17.17
C ILE A 101 -23.24 -25.95 17.17
N PHE A 102 -23.98 -27.02 16.90
CA PHE A 102 -25.44 -26.99 16.92
C PHE A 102 -26.01 -28.40 17.11
N LYS A 103 -27.30 -28.49 17.36
CA LYS A 103 -28.03 -29.76 17.42
C LYS A 103 -28.90 -29.96 16.19
N VAL A 104 -28.84 -31.14 15.60
CA VAL A 104 -29.80 -31.63 14.58
C VAL A 104 -30.70 -32.67 15.23
N ASN A 105 -31.99 -32.35 15.37
CA ASN A 105 -32.97 -33.23 16.02
C ASN A 105 -32.49 -33.75 17.40
N GLY A 106 -31.90 -32.86 18.21
CA GLY A 106 -31.37 -33.15 19.54
C GLY A 106 -30.00 -33.82 19.61
N LYS A 107 -29.34 -34.10 18.47
CA LYS A 107 -27.99 -34.66 18.41
C LYS A 107 -26.95 -33.61 18.07
N ASP A 108 -25.83 -33.62 18.79
CA ASP A 108 -24.77 -32.65 18.60
C ASP A 108 -24.08 -32.82 17.24
N VAL A 109 -23.78 -31.69 16.61
CA VAL A 109 -23.02 -31.55 15.38
C VAL A 109 -21.98 -30.44 15.59
N THR A 110 -20.72 -30.78 15.38
CA THR A 110 -19.62 -29.80 15.34
C THR A 110 -19.04 -29.76 13.92
N VAL A 111 -18.83 -28.55 13.39
CA VAL A 111 -18.19 -28.31 12.09
C VAL A 111 -17.05 -27.33 12.28
N ILE A 112 -15.84 -27.74 11.93
CA ILE A 112 -14.64 -26.91 11.88
C ILE A 112 -14.30 -26.65 10.41
N THR A 113 -14.08 -25.38 10.06
CA THR A 113 -13.77 -24.91 8.70
C THR A 113 -12.49 -24.09 8.71
N GLN A 114 -11.53 -24.43 7.84
CA GLN A 114 -10.21 -23.78 7.75
C GLN A 114 -9.78 -23.65 6.28
N GLY A 115 -9.38 -22.44 5.87
CA GLY A 115 -8.98 -22.14 4.49
C GLY A 115 -7.50 -22.37 4.22
N ASP A 116 -7.14 -22.64 2.98
CA ASP A 116 -5.73 -22.68 2.56
C ASP A 116 -5.31 -21.29 2.04
N PHE A 117 -4.10 -20.87 2.40
CA PHE A 117 -3.49 -19.64 1.87
C PHE A 117 -2.76 -19.89 0.54
N GLY A 118 -2.37 -21.14 0.27
CA GLY A 118 -1.63 -21.51 -0.92
C GLY A 118 -2.49 -21.85 -2.13
N SER A 119 -3.77 -22.18 -1.92
CA SER A 119 -4.71 -22.63 -2.95
C SER A 119 -6.15 -22.26 -2.63
N ASP A 120 -7.06 -22.35 -3.61
CA ASP A 120 -8.49 -22.11 -3.44
C ASP A 120 -9.18 -23.34 -2.78
N ALA A 121 -8.62 -23.80 -1.65
CA ALA A 121 -9.00 -25.02 -0.96
C ALA A 121 -9.43 -24.75 0.49
N VAL A 122 -10.32 -25.60 0.99
CA VAL A 122 -10.81 -25.54 2.37
C VAL A 122 -10.94 -26.93 2.94
N ALA A 123 -10.44 -27.09 4.16
CA ALA A 123 -10.60 -28.28 4.97
C ALA A 123 -11.81 -28.16 5.90
N PHE A 124 -12.55 -29.26 6.01
CA PHE A 124 -13.66 -29.44 6.93
C PHE A 124 -13.41 -30.62 7.86
N THR A 125 -13.74 -30.46 9.13
CA THR A 125 -13.91 -31.54 10.10
C THR A 125 -15.32 -31.48 10.64
N ILE A 126 -16.10 -32.55 10.47
CA ILE A 126 -17.51 -32.63 10.90
C ILE A 126 -17.65 -33.81 11.84
N GLU A 127 -18.17 -33.59 13.04
CA GLU A 127 -18.35 -34.60 14.07
C GLU A 127 -19.81 -34.68 14.50
N SER A 128 -20.39 -35.88 14.47
CA SER A 128 -21.72 -36.18 15.00
C SER A 128 -21.99 -37.69 15.01
N ASP A 129 -22.76 -38.16 15.99
CA ASP A 129 -23.31 -39.52 15.99
C ASP A 129 -24.26 -39.77 14.80
N LEU A 130 -24.86 -38.72 14.22
CA LEU A 130 -25.70 -38.84 13.02
C LEU A 130 -24.91 -39.21 11.76
N ILE A 131 -23.59 -38.94 11.75
CA ILE A 131 -22.70 -39.40 10.67
C ILE A 131 -22.56 -40.92 10.75
N LYS A 132 -22.43 -41.46 11.97
CA LYS A 132 -22.27 -42.90 12.22
C LYS A 132 -23.49 -43.70 11.79
N SER A 133 -24.70 -43.16 11.96
CA SER A 133 -25.94 -43.77 11.46
C SER A 133 -26.12 -43.59 9.95
N GLY A 134 -25.37 -42.67 9.32
CA GLY A 134 -25.53 -42.29 7.92
C GLY A 134 -26.67 -41.30 7.66
N ASP A 135 -27.31 -40.79 8.72
CA ASP A 135 -28.41 -39.83 8.62
C ASP A 135 -27.92 -38.43 8.26
N LEU A 136 -26.72 -38.06 8.72
CA LEU A 136 -26.06 -36.79 8.38
C LEU A 136 -24.93 -37.03 7.38
N GLN A 137 -24.98 -36.34 6.24
CA GLN A 137 -24.03 -36.42 5.14
C GLN A 137 -23.68 -35.02 4.63
N VAL A 138 -22.66 -34.91 3.77
CA VAL A 138 -22.32 -33.66 3.08
C VAL A 138 -22.98 -33.64 1.71
N GLU A 139 -23.57 -32.50 1.35
CA GLU A 139 -24.13 -32.22 0.03
C GLU A 139 -23.26 -31.19 -0.70
N LEU A 140 -22.97 -31.46 -1.97
CA LEU A 140 -22.37 -30.50 -2.88
C LEU A 140 -23.37 -30.19 -3.99
N ASP A 141 -23.65 -28.91 -4.24
CA ASP A 141 -24.58 -28.44 -5.27
C ASP A 141 -23.94 -27.35 -6.14
N PHE A 142 -24.15 -27.40 -7.45
CA PHE A 142 -23.48 -26.55 -8.43
C PHE A 142 -24.50 -25.72 -9.19
N PRO A 143 -24.40 -24.38 -9.16
CA PRO A 143 -25.37 -23.51 -9.84
C PRO A 143 -24.96 -23.11 -11.26
N TYR A 144 -25.94 -22.67 -12.04
CA TYR A 144 -25.73 -21.87 -13.24
C TYR A 144 -25.49 -20.39 -12.85
N PRO A 145 -24.77 -19.58 -13.65
CA PRO A 145 -24.57 -18.16 -13.36
C PRO A 145 -25.88 -17.36 -13.40
N PRO A 146 -25.97 -16.24 -12.67
CA PRO A 146 -27.14 -15.37 -12.72
C PRO A 146 -27.34 -14.75 -14.12
N ILE A 147 -28.61 -14.60 -14.54
CA ILE A 147 -28.95 -13.87 -15.76
C ILE A 147 -29.04 -12.38 -15.41
N HIS A 148 -28.02 -11.60 -15.76
CA HIS A 148 -27.95 -10.19 -15.42
C HIS A 148 -29.02 -9.35 -16.13
N THR A 149 -29.96 -8.82 -15.35
CA THR A 149 -30.88 -7.73 -15.75
C THR A 149 -30.66 -6.53 -14.82
N THR A 150 -31.18 -5.34 -15.16
CA THR A 150 -31.12 -4.16 -14.27
C THR A 150 -31.75 -4.41 -12.89
N LYS A 151 -32.73 -5.31 -12.81
CA LYS A 151 -33.34 -5.80 -11.56
C LYS A 151 -32.33 -6.53 -10.65
N TYR A 152 -31.28 -7.11 -11.22
CA TYR A 152 -30.31 -7.98 -10.55
C TYR A 152 -28.93 -7.33 -10.36
N LYS A 153 -28.84 -6.01 -10.53
CA LYS A 153 -27.61 -5.21 -10.30
C LYS A 153 -27.05 -5.35 -8.88
N TYR A 154 -27.90 -5.72 -7.92
CA TYR A 154 -27.60 -5.78 -6.49
C TYR A 154 -27.84 -7.16 -5.87
N GLU A 155 -27.81 -8.25 -6.64
CA GLU A 155 -28.10 -9.57 -6.08
C GLU A 155 -27.09 -9.99 -5.02
N VAL A 156 -27.61 -10.31 -3.84
CA VAL A 156 -26.92 -11.09 -2.82
C VAL A 156 -26.75 -12.49 -3.38
N PHE A 157 -25.60 -12.74 -3.98
CA PHE A 157 -25.01 -14.05 -4.16
C PHE A 157 -25.99 -15.23 -4.27
N VAL A 158 -26.59 -15.41 -5.46
CA VAL A 158 -27.28 -16.66 -5.81
C VAL A 158 -26.83 -17.08 -7.20
N GLY A 159 -26.14 -18.21 -7.27
CA GLY A 159 -26.17 -18.97 -8.50
C GLY A 159 -27.59 -19.53 -8.70
N LEU A 160 -28.00 -19.73 -9.95
CA LEU A 160 -29.32 -20.24 -10.32
C LEU A 160 -29.29 -21.76 -10.35
N TYR A 161 -30.05 -22.40 -9.47
CA TYR A 161 -30.08 -23.87 -9.34
C TYR A 161 -31.24 -24.50 -10.14
N ASP A 162 -32.15 -23.68 -10.65
CA ASP A 162 -33.34 -24.06 -11.41
C ASP A 162 -33.12 -24.16 -12.93
N PHE A 163 -31.85 -24.16 -13.38
CA PHE A 163 -31.46 -24.28 -14.80
C PHE A 163 -30.61 -25.55 -15.09
N PRO A 164 -31.09 -26.75 -14.75
CA PRO A 164 -30.30 -27.99 -14.80
C PRO A 164 -29.90 -28.45 -16.22
N THR A 165 -30.45 -27.82 -17.27
CA THR A 165 -30.13 -28.15 -18.67
C THR A 165 -29.12 -27.21 -19.31
N ASN A 166 -28.75 -26.11 -18.64
CA ASN A 166 -27.89 -25.07 -19.20
C ASN A 166 -26.39 -25.30 -18.91
N HIS A 167 -26.09 -26.30 -18.09
CA HIS A 167 -24.76 -26.68 -17.66
C HIS A 167 -24.70 -28.16 -17.35
N SER A 168 -23.49 -28.69 -17.15
CA SER A 168 -23.32 -30.09 -16.78
C SER A 168 -22.25 -30.26 -15.73
N THR A 169 -22.43 -31.26 -14.88
CA THR A 169 -21.41 -31.71 -13.94
C THR A 169 -21.12 -33.18 -14.22
N THR A 170 -19.89 -33.64 -14.04
CA THR A 170 -19.50 -35.03 -14.28
C THR A 170 -18.57 -35.51 -13.16
N LEU A 171 -18.86 -36.68 -12.59
CA LEU A 171 -17.89 -37.39 -11.73
C LEU A 171 -16.86 -38.06 -12.62
N ILE A 172 -15.62 -37.56 -12.61
CA ILE A 172 -14.56 -38.06 -13.50
C ILE A 172 -13.93 -39.33 -12.93
N GLU A 173 -13.49 -39.26 -11.68
CA GLU A 173 -12.74 -40.35 -11.06
C GLU A 173 -12.90 -40.29 -9.53
N ASN A 174 -12.81 -41.46 -8.89
CA ASN A 174 -12.75 -41.64 -7.45
C ASN A 174 -11.59 -42.60 -7.19
N GLY A 175 -10.38 -42.03 -7.08
CA GLY A 175 -9.08 -42.65 -7.35
C GLY A 175 -8.84 -44.08 -6.91
N LEU A 176 -7.71 -44.67 -7.35
CA LEU A 176 -7.36 -46.08 -7.08
C LEU A 176 -7.51 -46.52 -5.61
N ASN A 177 -7.18 -45.63 -4.67
CA ASN A 177 -7.28 -45.86 -3.22
C ASN A 177 -8.52 -45.22 -2.56
N ARG A 178 -9.46 -44.65 -3.33
CA ARG A 178 -10.68 -43.97 -2.86
C ARG A 178 -10.45 -42.96 -1.75
N THR A 179 -9.44 -42.12 -1.91
CA THR A 179 -9.07 -41.03 -0.97
C THR A 179 -9.28 -39.65 -1.57
N TRP A 180 -9.80 -39.59 -2.79
CA TRP A 180 -10.03 -38.37 -3.53
C TRP A 180 -11.06 -38.61 -4.62
N ALA A 181 -11.72 -37.54 -5.05
CA ALA A 181 -12.63 -37.55 -6.19
C ALA A 181 -12.60 -36.22 -6.92
N HIS A 182 -12.96 -36.24 -8.21
CA HIS A 182 -13.05 -35.03 -9.03
C HIS A 182 -14.44 -34.88 -9.64
N ILE A 183 -15.05 -33.72 -9.40
CA ILE A 183 -16.25 -33.28 -10.09
C ILE A 183 -15.82 -32.22 -11.10
N ARG A 184 -16.07 -32.45 -12.39
CA ARG A 184 -15.92 -31.41 -13.42
C ARG A 184 -17.25 -30.69 -13.59
N HIS A 185 -17.22 -29.37 -13.70
CA HIS A 185 -18.37 -28.54 -14.01
C HIS A 185 -18.10 -27.78 -15.32
N ASP A 186 -18.97 -27.99 -16.31
CA ASP A 186 -18.90 -27.44 -17.66
C ASP A 186 -20.06 -26.45 -17.88
N MET A 187 -19.74 -25.19 -18.16
CA MET A 187 -20.68 -24.07 -18.40
C MET A 187 -20.22 -23.18 -19.54
N GLN A 188 -20.73 -23.40 -20.76
CA GLN A 188 -20.35 -22.64 -21.95
C GLN A 188 -18.81 -22.53 -22.11
N GLU A 189 -18.24 -21.34 -21.94
CA GLU A 189 -16.81 -21.06 -22.06
C GLU A 189 -16.00 -21.34 -20.78
N LEU A 190 -16.65 -21.65 -19.65
CA LEU A 190 -15.99 -21.99 -18.39
C LEU A 190 -16.06 -23.48 -18.09
N GLN A 191 -14.89 -24.02 -17.75
CA GLN A 191 -14.74 -25.34 -17.17
C GLN A 191 -13.89 -25.24 -15.90
N TYR A 192 -14.33 -25.87 -14.81
CA TYR A 192 -13.53 -26.02 -13.59
C TYR A 192 -13.80 -27.35 -12.89
N PHE A 193 -13.00 -27.63 -11.87
CA PHE A 193 -13.04 -28.84 -11.07
C PHE A 193 -13.27 -28.50 -9.60
N THR A 194 -14.11 -29.31 -8.95
CA THR A 194 -14.09 -29.48 -7.50
C THR A 194 -13.34 -30.76 -7.18
N ASN A 195 -12.15 -30.60 -6.65
CA ASN A 195 -11.25 -31.67 -6.28
C ASN A 195 -11.40 -31.95 -4.79
N LEU A 196 -11.76 -33.18 -4.44
CA LEU A 196 -11.96 -33.60 -3.05
C LEU A 196 -10.80 -34.49 -2.60
N ARG A 197 -10.39 -34.35 -1.33
CA ARG A 197 -9.41 -35.22 -0.68
C ARG A 197 -9.87 -35.58 0.73
N TRP A 198 -9.70 -36.83 1.14
CA TRP A 198 -9.91 -37.27 2.52
C TRP A 198 -8.86 -38.32 2.91
N SER A 199 -8.82 -38.65 4.20
CA SER A 199 -7.82 -39.58 4.73
C SER A 199 -8.21 -41.05 4.53
N LYS A 200 -7.23 -41.96 4.59
CA LYS A 200 -7.51 -43.41 4.52
C LYS A 200 -8.20 -43.91 5.79
N GLU A 201 -7.99 -43.22 6.90
CA GLU A 201 -8.52 -43.53 8.23
C GLU A 201 -10.01 -43.21 8.33
N THR A 202 -10.48 -42.22 7.57
CA THR A 202 -11.90 -41.83 7.46
C THR A 202 -12.35 -41.93 5.99
N PRO A 203 -12.51 -43.15 5.44
CA PRO A 203 -12.84 -43.33 4.03
C PRO A 203 -14.25 -42.81 3.72
N LEU A 204 -14.33 -41.93 2.72
CA LEU A 204 -15.58 -41.37 2.22
C LEU A 204 -15.92 -41.90 0.82
N LYS A 205 -17.20 -41.78 0.46
CA LYS A 205 -17.74 -42.11 -0.86
C LYS A 205 -18.58 -40.95 -1.37
N LEU A 206 -18.23 -40.50 -2.58
CA LEU A 206 -18.99 -39.52 -3.32
C LEU A 206 -19.96 -40.22 -4.30
N ILE A 207 -21.20 -39.76 -4.36
CA ILE A 207 -22.25 -40.27 -5.25
C ILE A 207 -22.95 -39.09 -5.92
N ARG A 208 -23.20 -39.19 -7.23
CA ARG A 208 -24.11 -38.25 -7.93
C ARG A 208 -25.55 -38.65 -7.62
N ASN A 209 -26.36 -37.70 -7.16
CA ASN A 209 -27.72 -38.00 -6.69
C ASN A 209 -28.66 -38.41 -7.84
N GLU A 210 -28.47 -37.81 -9.01
CA GLU A 210 -29.27 -38.04 -10.21
C GLU A 210 -28.45 -38.68 -11.33
N PRO A 211 -29.09 -39.36 -12.31
CA PRO A 211 -28.40 -39.78 -13.54
C PRO A 211 -27.77 -38.61 -14.31
N ALA A 212 -26.75 -38.87 -15.14
CA ALA A 212 -25.99 -37.84 -15.87
C ALA A 212 -26.86 -36.93 -16.77
N ASN A 213 -27.98 -37.44 -17.28
CA ASN A 213 -28.89 -36.72 -18.19
C ASN A 213 -30.20 -36.30 -17.50
N SER A 214 -30.23 -36.22 -16.17
CA SER A 214 -31.42 -35.79 -15.43
C SER A 214 -31.74 -34.32 -15.72
N THR A 215 -33.03 -34.00 -15.85
CA THR A 215 -33.54 -32.63 -15.97
C THR A 215 -34.13 -32.11 -14.66
N ALA A 216 -34.02 -32.89 -13.58
CA ALA A 216 -34.48 -32.47 -12.25
C ALA A 216 -33.62 -31.32 -11.72
N ILE A 217 -34.19 -30.48 -10.85
CA ILE A 217 -33.46 -29.40 -10.16
C ILE A 217 -32.28 -29.92 -9.31
N THR A 218 -32.28 -31.21 -9.00
CA THR A 218 -31.23 -31.93 -8.26
C THR A 218 -30.15 -32.52 -9.16
N ALA A 219 -30.20 -32.29 -10.49
CA ALA A 219 -29.32 -32.94 -11.48
C ALA A 219 -27.83 -32.77 -11.18
N HIS A 220 -27.43 -31.65 -10.58
CA HIS A 220 -26.04 -31.32 -10.28
C HIS A 220 -25.65 -31.56 -8.83
N ARG A 221 -26.47 -32.27 -8.04
CA ARG A 221 -26.17 -32.55 -6.62
C ARG A 221 -25.37 -33.83 -6.43
N TYR A 222 -24.46 -33.77 -5.47
CA TYR A 222 -23.63 -34.88 -5.03
C TYR A 222 -23.75 -35.07 -3.52
N THR A 223 -23.68 -36.31 -3.07
CA THR A 223 -23.65 -36.67 -1.66
C THR A 223 -22.30 -37.30 -1.33
N LEU A 224 -21.62 -36.76 -0.33
CA LEU A 224 -20.41 -37.32 0.27
C LEU A 224 -20.77 -37.88 1.65
N GLY A 225 -20.49 -39.17 1.86
CA GLY A 225 -20.77 -39.86 3.12
C GLY A 225 -19.72 -40.91 3.45
N THR A 226 -19.80 -41.47 4.66
CA THR A 226 -18.84 -42.48 5.14
C THR A 226 -19.06 -43.86 4.51
N VAL A 227 -17.97 -44.60 4.29
CA VAL A 227 -18.03 -45.98 3.78
C VAL A 227 -18.29 -47.01 4.90
N ALA A 228 -17.95 -46.66 6.14
CA ALA A 228 -18.16 -47.49 7.33
C ALA A 228 -18.65 -46.60 8.49
N PRO A 229 -19.29 -47.16 9.55
CA PRO A 229 -19.76 -46.37 10.69
C PRO A 229 -18.61 -45.62 11.37
N CYS A 230 -18.64 -44.29 11.28
CA CYS A 230 -17.69 -43.37 11.88
C CYS A 230 -18.44 -42.12 12.32
N SER A 231 -18.11 -41.53 13.47
CA SER A 231 -18.76 -40.31 13.95
C SER A 231 -18.13 -39.03 13.40
N SER A 232 -17.22 -39.12 12.43
CA SER A 232 -16.49 -37.98 11.87
C SER A 232 -16.32 -38.07 10.34
N MET A 233 -16.40 -36.93 9.66
CA MET A 233 -15.96 -36.74 8.27
C MET A 233 -14.90 -35.64 8.20
N VAL A 234 -13.74 -35.94 7.61
CA VAL A 234 -12.66 -34.98 7.41
C VAL A 234 -12.27 -34.97 5.94
N PHE A 235 -12.38 -33.81 5.29
CA PHE A 235 -12.07 -33.68 3.86
C PHE A 235 -11.66 -32.27 3.47
N THR A 236 -10.94 -32.18 2.36
CA THR A 236 -10.59 -30.95 1.64
C THR A 236 -11.50 -30.83 0.42
N ALA A 237 -12.00 -29.63 0.15
CA ALA A 237 -12.56 -29.24 -1.14
C ALA A 237 -11.69 -28.15 -1.77
N HIS A 238 -11.19 -28.39 -2.98
CA HIS A 238 -10.34 -27.45 -3.73
C HIS A 238 -10.96 -27.16 -5.09
N PHE A 239 -11.25 -25.89 -5.34
CA PHE A 239 -11.78 -25.41 -6.61
C PHE A 239 -10.65 -24.96 -7.52
N SER A 240 -10.57 -25.44 -8.76
CA SER A 240 -9.50 -25.06 -9.68
C SER A 240 -9.87 -25.27 -11.14
N LEU A 241 -9.19 -24.57 -12.05
CA LEU A 241 -9.37 -24.76 -13.50
C LEU A 241 -8.93 -26.15 -13.99
N GLY A 242 -7.96 -26.76 -13.30
CA GLY A 242 -7.43 -28.08 -13.61
C GLY A 242 -7.84 -29.17 -12.63
N GLN A 243 -7.65 -30.43 -13.04
CA GLN A 243 -7.77 -31.59 -12.15
C GLN A 243 -6.49 -31.75 -11.32
N HIS A 244 -6.61 -31.73 -10.00
CA HIS A 244 -5.48 -31.87 -9.08
C HIS A 244 -5.86 -32.73 -7.88
N ILE A 245 -4.95 -33.55 -7.38
CA ILE A 245 -5.11 -34.16 -6.06
C ILE A 245 -4.82 -33.07 -5.02
N PRO A 246 -5.81 -32.61 -4.22
CA PRO A 246 -5.59 -31.57 -3.23
C PRO A 246 -4.67 -32.02 -2.10
N SER A 247 -4.10 -31.06 -1.39
CA SER A 247 -3.44 -31.29 -0.10
C SER A 247 -4.37 -32.03 0.86
N ALA A 248 -3.77 -32.87 1.71
CA ALA A 248 -4.52 -33.55 2.76
C ALA A 248 -5.13 -32.51 3.73
N PRO A 249 -6.27 -32.81 4.38
CA PRO A 249 -6.91 -31.87 5.31
C PRO A 249 -5.94 -31.34 6.37
N THR A 250 -5.17 -32.22 7.02
CA THR A 250 -4.20 -31.84 8.06
C THR A 250 -3.16 -30.83 7.60
N THR A 251 -2.70 -30.93 6.34
CA THR A 251 -1.74 -29.97 5.78
C THR A 251 -2.34 -28.57 5.66
N ILE A 252 -3.62 -28.46 5.28
CA ILE A 252 -4.33 -27.18 5.20
C ILE A 252 -4.58 -26.63 6.61
N GLN A 253 -4.98 -27.49 7.55
CA GLN A 253 -5.24 -27.10 8.93
C GLN A 253 -3.98 -26.52 9.60
N ASP A 254 -2.83 -27.19 9.46
CA ASP A 254 -1.54 -26.71 9.97
C ASP A 254 -1.02 -25.48 9.22
N GLY A 255 -1.33 -25.37 7.92
CA GLY A 255 -0.97 -24.21 7.09
C GLY A 255 -1.79 -22.96 7.41
N ASN A 256 -3.09 -23.12 7.68
CA ASN A 256 -4.02 -22.06 8.04
C ASN A 256 -3.57 -21.34 9.31
N VAL A 257 -3.32 -22.09 10.39
CA VAL A 257 -2.90 -21.53 11.68
C VAL A 257 -1.59 -20.74 11.52
N ARG A 258 -0.57 -21.34 10.91
CA ARG A 258 0.71 -20.65 10.67
C ARG A 258 0.55 -19.40 9.81
N GLY A 259 -0.20 -19.49 8.71
CA GLY A 259 -0.39 -18.34 7.82
C GLY A 259 -1.16 -17.19 8.45
N TRP A 260 -2.06 -17.45 9.40
CA TRP A 260 -2.71 -16.40 10.18
C TRP A 260 -1.80 -15.81 11.23
N HIS A 261 -0.98 -16.62 11.93
CA HIS A 261 0.04 -16.10 12.85
C HIS A 261 1.02 -15.19 12.11
N ASP A 262 1.57 -15.64 10.98
CA ASP A 262 2.42 -14.81 10.12
C ASP A 262 1.70 -13.51 9.68
N TYR A 263 0.40 -13.59 9.36
CA TYR A 263 -0.38 -12.40 9.02
C TYR A 263 -0.54 -11.43 10.19
N TRP A 264 -0.65 -11.88 11.43
CA TRP A 264 -0.75 -10.97 12.57
C TRP A 264 0.60 -10.44 13.05
N ASP A 265 1.65 -11.23 12.90
CA ASP A 265 3.02 -10.89 13.35
C ASP A 265 3.76 -9.96 12.37
N GLU A 266 3.37 -9.91 11.10
CA GLU A 266 3.96 -8.98 10.11
C GLU A 266 3.26 -7.61 10.10
N GLY A 267 3.88 -6.57 9.54
CA GLY A 267 3.22 -5.28 9.27
C GLY A 267 2.76 -4.52 10.52
N GLY A 268 1.72 -3.71 10.38
CA GLY A 268 1.31 -2.75 11.40
C GLY A 268 0.19 -3.20 12.33
N PHE A 269 0.22 -2.66 13.54
CA PHE A 269 -0.80 -2.87 14.57
C PHE A 269 -1.10 -1.56 15.29
N VAL A 270 -2.35 -1.38 15.73
CA VAL A 270 -2.76 -0.25 16.57
C VAL A 270 -3.46 -0.80 17.80
N ASP A 271 -2.95 -0.45 18.98
CA ASP A 271 -3.47 -0.82 20.28
C ASP A 271 -4.02 0.41 21.02
N LEU A 272 -5.31 0.35 21.33
CA LEU A 272 -6.08 1.35 22.05
C LEU A 272 -6.56 0.84 23.42
N THR A 273 -6.20 -0.39 23.82
CA THR A 273 -6.78 -1.08 25.00
C THR A 273 -6.46 -0.40 26.32
N ALA A 274 -5.39 0.39 26.39
CA ALA A 274 -5.03 1.20 27.56
C ALA A 274 -5.80 2.53 27.65
N SER A 275 -6.61 2.87 26.66
CA SER A 275 -7.40 4.11 26.66
C SER A 275 -8.55 4.04 27.67
N SER A 276 -8.78 5.15 28.37
CA SER A 276 -9.93 5.29 29.28
C SER A 276 -11.21 5.78 28.57
N ASN A 277 -11.09 6.18 27.30
CA ASN A 277 -12.21 6.63 26.48
C ASN A 277 -13.25 5.50 26.29
N PRO A 278 -14.54 5.74 26.52
CA PRO A 278 -15.58 4.70 26.40
C PRO A 278 -15.72 4.14 24.97
N ASN A 279 -15.26 4.87 23.94
CA ASN A 279 -15.31 4.40 22.56
C ASN A 279 -14.12 3.48 22.21
N ALA A 280 -13.08 3.38 23.05
CA ALA A 280 -11.85 2.70 22.67
C ALA A 280 -12.02 1.20 22.38
N THR A 281 -12.81 0.49 23.19
CA THR A 281 -13.02 -0.96 23.02
C THR A 281 -13.69 -1.30 21.70
N GLU A 282 -14.74 -0.58 21.32
CA GLU A 282 -15.42 -0.81 20.04
C GLU A 282 -14.54 -0.37 18.86
N LEU A 283 -13.76 0.70 19.00
CA LEU A 283 -12.81 1.11 17.97
C LEU A 283 -11.74 0.03 17.74
N GLN A 284 -11.17 -0.53 18.82
CA GLN A 284 -10.22 -1.63 18.76
C GLN A 284 -10.82 -2.86 18.08
N ARG A 285 -12.06 -3.24 18.45
CA ARG A 285 -12.76 -4.38 17.82
C ARG A 285 -12.91 -4.17 16.32
N ARG A 286 -13.30 -2.98 15.87
CA ARG A 286 -13.43 -2.66 14.43
C ARG A 286 -12.09 -2.67 13.70
N ILE A 287 -11.00 -2.25 14.33
CA ILE A 287 -9.64 -2.31 13.76
C ILE A 287 -9.27 -3.76 13.48
N ILE A 288 -9.38 -4.63 14.50
CA ILE A 288 -9.00 -6.04 14.37
C ILE A 288 -9.90 -6.76 13.34
N ASN A 289 -11.22 -6.60 13.44
CA ASN A 289 -12.15 -7.25 12.50
C ASN A 289 -11.94 -6.76 11.06
N SER A 290 -11.66 -5.47 10.86
CA SER A 290 -11.43 -4.95 9.52
C SER A 290 -10.16 -5.54 8.91
N GLN A 291 -9.08 -5.69 9.67
CA GLN A 291 -7.84 -6.36 9.20
C GLN A 291 -8.11 -7.80 8.75
N TYR A 292 -8.85 -8.58 9.56
CA TYR A 292 -9.27 -9.93 9.17
C TYR A 292 -10.09 -9.93 7.87
N HIS A 293 -11.10 -9.08 7.78
CA HIS A 293 -12.03 -9.06 6.63
C HIS A 293 -11.36 -8.69 5.32
N VAL A 294 -10.47 -7.68 5.32
CA VAL A 294 -9.69 -7.32 4.13
C VAL A 294 -8.67 -8.40 3.78
N ARG A 295 -8.12 -9.13 4.77
CA ARG A 295 -7.23 -10.26 4.50
C ARG A 295 -7.94 -11.42 3.79
N VAL A 296 -9.17 -11.73 4.18
CA VAL A 296 -9.95 -12.80 3.54
C VAL A 296 -10.44 -12.38 2.16
N ASN A 297 -10.91 -11.14 2.02
CA ASN A 297 -11.69 -10.74 0.85
C ASN A 297 -10.98 -9.79 -0.14
N SER A 298 -9.87 -9.17 0.27
CA SER A 298 -9.15 -8.16 -0.52
C SER A 298 -7.70 -8.47 -0.79
N ALA A 299 -7.10 -9.49 -0.17
CA ALA A 299 -5.72 -9.89 -0.41
C ALA A 299 -5.53 -10.73 -1.71
N ALA A 300 -6.17 -10.31 -2.80
CA ALA A 300 -6.13 -10.99 -4.09
C ALA A 300 -4.78 -10.82 -4.81
N LYS A 301 -4.56 -11.63 -5.85
CA LYS A 301 -3.40 -11.52 -6.76
C LYS A 301 -3.85 -11.05 -8.14
N ASN A 302 -3.04 -10.21 -8.77
CA ASN A 302 -3.17 -9.65 -10.12
C ASN A 302 -4.36 -8.72 -10.37
N GLN A 303 -5.39 -8.71 -9.52
CA GLN A 303 -6.54 -7.83 -9.63
C GLN A 303 -7.08 -7.46 -8.24
N PRO A 304 -7.68 -6.27 -8.09
CA PRO A 304 -8.50 -5.97 -6.92
C PRO A 304 -9.77 -6.84 -6.92
N PRO A 305 -10.36 -7.15 -5.75
CA PRO A 305 -11.72 -7.66 -5.69
C PRO A 305 -12.73 -6.57 -6.14
N GLN A 306 -13.97 -6.98 -6.39
CA GLN A 306 -15.08 -6.03 -6.43
C GLN A 306 -15.42 -5.51 -5.02
N GLU A 307 -16.20 -4.44 -4.89
CA GLU A 307 -16.44 -3.70 -3.63
C GLU A 307 -16.90 -4.55 -2.44
N SER A 308 -17.50 -5.69 -2.69
CA SER A 308 -18.03 -6.56 -1.66
C SER A 308 -17.16 -7.83 -1.49
N GLY A 309 -15.94 -7.82 -2.02
CA GLY A 309 -14.96 -8.87 -1.87
C GLY A 309 -15.22 -10.11 -2.72
N LEU A 310 -15.14 -11.27 -2.06
CA LEU A 310 -15.44 -12.58 -2.64
C LEU A 310 -16.84 -13.09 -2.25
N MET A 311 -17.63 -12.30 -1.51
CA MET A 311 -18.89 -12.75 -0.89
C MET A 311 -20.11 -12.70 -1.82
N ASN A 312 -20.10 -11.82 -2.82
CA ASN A 312 -21.28 -11.46 -3.62
C ASN A 312 -20.87 -10.89 -4.97
N ASN A 313 -21.82 -10.89 -5.92
CA ASN A 313 -21.61 -10.46 -7.31
C ASN A 313 -22.32 -9.15 -7.62
N GLY A 314 -22.37 -8.24 -6.65
CA GLY A 314 -22.78 -6.86 -6.89
C GLY A 314 -21.97 -6.24 -8.04
N TRP A 315 -22.58 -5.31 -8.78
CA TRP A 315 -21.92 -4.67 -9.93
C TRP A 315 -21.40 -5.68 -10.96
N TYR A 316 -22.14 -6.77 -11.16
CA TYR A 316 -21.80 -7.83 -12.12
C TYR A 316 -20.48 -8.54 -11.78
N GLY A 317 -19.98 -8.42 -10.54
CA GLY A 317 -18.71 -8.98 -10.10
C GLY A 317 -17.47 -8.26 -10.64
N LYS A 318 -17.64 -7.05 -11.20
CA LYS A 318 -16.53 -6.23 -11.72
C LYS A 318 -15.98 -5.31 -10.65
N PHE A 319 -14.68 -5.04 -10.70
CA PHE A 319 -14.05 -4.10 -9.78
C PHE A 319 -14.16 -2.65 -10.29
N HIS A 320 -14.03 -1.71 -9.36
CA HIS A 320 -14.03 -0.28 -9.65
C HIS A 320 -12.63 0.29 -9.46
N MET A 321 -12.04 0.79 -10.55
CA MET A 321 -10.72 1.44 -10.55
C MET A 321 -10.70 2.73 -9.73
N GLU A 322 -11.87 3.36 -9.58
CA GLU A 322 -12.02 4.54 -8.74
C GLU A 322 -11.97 4.19 -7.24
N MET A 323 -12.40 3.00 -6.83
CA MET A 323 -12.35 2.63 -5.41
C MET A 323 -10.97 2.11 -4.96
N LEU A 324 -10.00 1.96 -5.85
CA LEU A 324 -8.69 1.33 -5.55
C LEU A 324 -7.97 1.94 -4.35
N ILE A 325 -8.03 3.26 -4.17
CA ILE A 325 -7.38 3.91 -3.03
C ILE A 325 -8.08 3.50 -1.73
N TRP A 326 -9.41 3.58 -1.68
CA TRP A 326 -10.20 3.23 -0.50
C TRP A 326 -10.23 1.73 -0.22
N HIS A 327 -9.95 0.90 -1.22
CA HIS A 327 -9.98 -0.55 -1.10
C HIS A 327 -8.60 -1.13 -0.80
N GLU A 328 -7.53 -0.65 -1.44
CA GLU A 328 -6.24 -1.33 -1.45
C GLU A 328 -5.05 -0.50 -0.92
N ALA A 329 -5.15 0.83 -0.82
CA ALA A 329 -4.03 1.66 -0.35
C ALA A 329 -3.63 1.38 1.12
N HIS A 330 -4.58 0.88 1.91
CA HIS A 330 -4.34 0.49 3.30
C HIS A 330 -3.22 -0.56 3.43
N TRP A 331 -3.05 -1.46 2.45
CA TRP A 331 -1.99 -2.48 2.52
C TRP A 331 -0.60 -1.88 2.65
N ALA A 332 -0.31 -0.83 1.88
CA ALA A 332 0.99 -0.17 1.94
C ALA A 332 1.19 0.48 3.31
N VAL A 333 0.28 1.36 3.73
CA VAL A 333 0.47 2.13 4.97
C VAL A 333 0.41 1.29 6.24
N TRP A 334 -0.20 0.10 6.19
CA TRP A 334 -0.16 -0.90 7.27
C TRP A 334 1.07 -1.83 7.21
N GLY A 335 2.10 -1.51 6.41
CA GLY A 335 3.32 -2.30 6.33
C GLY A 335 3.12 -3.69 5.71
N LYS A 336 2.02 -3.90 4.98
CA LYS A 336 1.63 -5.17 4.34
C LYS A 336 1.93 -5.16 2.84
N GLN A 337 3.13 -4.70 2.49
CA GLN A 337 3.52 -4.40 1.10
C GLN A 337 3.33 -5.57 0.14
N LYS A 338 3.52 -6.81 0.62
CA LYS A 338 3.27 -8.03 -0.16
C LYS A 338 1.87 -8.09 -0.79
N TYR A 339 0.82 -7.68 -0.08
CA TYR A 339 -0.54 -7.71 -0.63
C TYR A 339 -0.79 -6.55 -1.59
N PHE A 340 -0.16 -5.39 -1.34
CA PHE A 340 -0.17 -4.27 -2.27
C PHE A 340 0.51 -4.64 -3.61
N ASP A 341 1.70 -5.24 -3.55
CA ASP A 341 2.52 -5.59 -4.72
C ASP A 341 1.94 -6.76 -5.55
N ASN A 342 1.09 -7.57 -4.93
CA ASN A 342 0.31 -8.61 -5.61
C ASN A 342 -0.68 -8.01 -6.62
N ILE A 343 -1.13 -6.77 -6.41
CA ILE A 343 -2.11 -6.07 -7.26
C ILE A 343 -1.40 -5.05 -8.15
N PHE A 344 -0.45 -4.29 -7.59
CA PHE A 344 0.12 -3.13 -8.25
C PHE A 344 1.60 -3.27 -8.62
N PRO A 345 2.05 -2.69 -9.75
CA PRO A 345 1.23 -2.08 -10.81
C PRO A 345 0.58 -3.09 -11.76
N GLY A 346 0.66 -4.40 -11.48
CA GLY A 346 0.27 -5.48 -12.39
C GLY A 346 -1.13 -5.34 -13.01
N ILE A 347 -2.13 -4.86 -12.25
CA ILE A 347 -3.46 -4.59 -12.81
C ILE A 347 -3.45 -3.46 -13.85
N TYR A 348 -2.71 -2.38 -13.62
CA TYR A 348 -2.57 -1.30 -14.60
C TYR A 348 -1.83 -1.77 -15.85
N GLU A 349 -0.79 -2.59 -15.70
CA GLU A 349 -0.08 -3.19 -16.83
C GLU A 349 -1.01 -4.06 -17.68
N THR A 350 -1.87 -4.84 -17.03
CA THR A 350 -2.89 -5.68 -17.67
C THR A 350 -3.89 -4.83 -18.47
N LEU A 351 -4.35 -3.71 -17.91
CA LEU A 351 -5.33 -2.81 -18.53
C LEU A 351 -4.71 -1.78 -19.49
N LEU A 352 -3.38 -1.68 -19.56
CA LEU A 352 -2.70 -0.64 -20.33
C LEU A 352 -3.03 -0.68 -21.83
N PRO A 353 -3.00 -1.85 -22.53
CA PRO A 353 -3.31 -1.89 -23.95
C PRO A 353 -4.72 -1.39 -24.28
N SER A 354 -5.74 -1.81 -23.52
CA SER A 354 -7.12 -1.36 -23.74
C SER A 354 -7.31 0.11 -23.39
N SER A 355 -6.56 0.62 -22.40
CA SER A 355 -6.64 2.03 -21.97
C SER A 355 -5.94 2.98 -22.95
N LEU A 356 -4.87 2.55 -23.61
CA LEU A 356 -4.25 3.26 -24.74
C LEU A 356 -5.21 3.33 -25.93
N ALA A 357 -5.76 2.17 -26.35
CA ALA A 357 -6.70 2.10 -27.46
C ALA A 357 -7.95 2.96 -27.20
N ARG A 358 -8.44 2.99 -25.96
CA ARG A 358 -9.55 3.86 -25.56
C ARG A 358 -9.22 5.34 -25.76
N ALA A 359 -8.09 5.82 -25.25
CA ALA A 359 -7.71 7.22 -25.41
C ALA A 359 -7.51 7.58 -26.90
N GLU A 360 -6.82 6.72 -27.66
CA GLU A 360 -6.57 6.92 -29.09
C GLU A 360 -7.86 7.02 -29.90
N ASN A 361 -8.82 6.11 -29.69
CA ASN A 361 -10.13 6.13 -30.35
C ASN A 361 -10.93 7.40 -30.03
N MET A 362 -10.68 7.97 -28.85
CA MET A 362 -11.27 9.24 -28.44
C MET A 362 -10.45 10.46 -28.88
N GLY A 363 -9.31 10.28 -29.55
CA GLY A 363 -8.45 11.35 -30.06
C GLY A 363 -7.52 11.99 -29.02
N TRP A 364 -7.20 11.29 -27.93
CA TRP A 364 -6.22 11.70 -26.93
C TRP A 364 -5.01 10.76 -26.91
N LYS A 365 -3.90 11.24 -26.34
CA LYS A 365 -2.69 10.43 -26.14
C LYS A 365 -2.77 9.69 -24.81
N GLY A 366 -1.86 8.76 -24.58
CA GLY A 366 -1.72 8.08 -23.28
C GLY A 366 -2.84 7.09 -22.98
N ALA A 367 -3.00 6.75 -21.70
CA ALA A 367 -3.93 5.74 -21.22
C ALA A 367 -5.08 6.38 -20.43
N ARG A 368 -6.32 6.19 -20.91
CA ARG A 368 -7.53 6.55 -20.16
C ARG A 368 -8.04 5.35 -19.40
N TRP A 369 -7.95 5.37 -18.06
CA TRP A 369 -8.36 4.24 -17.22
C TRP A 369 -9.88 4.10 -17.10
N PRO A 370 -10.46 2.88 -17.19
CA PRO A 370 -11.91 2.68 -17.06
C PRO A 370 -12.38 2.88 -15.61
N LYS A 371 -13.69 3.12 -15.38
CA LYS A 371 -14.25 3.08 -14.01
C LYS A 371 -14.51 1.64 -13.55
N MET A 372 -15.40 0.93 -14.25
CA MET A 372 -15.83 -0.43 -13.93
C MET A 372 -15.38 -1.38 -15.04
N THR A 373 -14.55 -2.36 -14.72
CA THR A 373 -13.94 -3.24 -15.74
C THR A 373 -13.55 -4.61 -15.15
N ASP A 374 -12.92 -5.42 -15.99
CA ASP A 374 -12.38 -6.72 -15.68
C ASP A 374 -10.99 -6.88 -16.35
N PRO A 375 -10.14 -7.80 -15.88
CA PRO A 375 -8.78 -7.94 -16.40
C PRO A 375 -8.72 -8.78 -17.69
N ILE A 376 -9.80 -9.48 -18.08
CA ILE A 376 -9.83 -10.34 -19.27
C ILE A 376 -9.99 -9.47 -20.51
N THR A 377 -10.99 -8.58 -20.51
CA THR A 377 -11.32 -7.75 -21.67
C THR A 377 -10.69 -6.37 -21.59
N GLY A 378 -10.53 -5.84 -20.37
CA GLY A 378 -10.14 -4.46 -20.12
C GLY A 378 -11.09 -3.42 -20.71
N VAL A 379 -12.30 -3.82 -21.13
CA VAL A 379 -13.33 -2.94 -21.68
C VAL A 379 -13.98 -2.15 -20.55
N SER A 380 -14.21 -0.86 -20.78
CA SER A 380 -14.95 -0.04 -19.81
C SER A 380 -16.43 -0.41 -19.91
N SER A 381 -17.04 -0.79 -18.79
CA SER A 381 -18.45 -1.16 -18.80
C SER A 381 -19.32 0.06 -19.09
N PRO A 382 -20.18 0.04 -20.13
CA PRO A 382 -20.99 1.20 -20.49
C PRO A 382 -21.80 1.76 -19.32
N GLY A 383 -21.73 3.05 -19.06
CA GLY A 383 -22.48 3.67 -17.96
C GLY A 383 -22.32 5.18 -17.96
N GLY A 384 -23.37 5.94 -17.64
CA GLY A 384 -23.30 7.41 -17.63
C GLY A 384 -22.20 7.93 -16.70
N ILE A 385 -22.13 7.37 -15.49
CA ILE A 385 -21.03 7.63 -14.55
C ILE A 385 -19.75 6.97 -15.05
N ASN A 386 -19.79 5.68 -15.39
CA ASN A 386 -18.61 4.90 -15.78
C ASN A 386 -17.79 5.52 -16.93
N GLY A 387 -18.47 6.07 -17.94
CA GLY A 387 -17.86 6.64 -19.14
C GLY A 387 -17.38 8.08 -18.98
N LEU A 388 -17.86 8.82 -17.97
CA LEU A 388 -17.60 10.27 -17.82
C LEU A 388 -16.87 10.63 -16.52
N LEU A 389 -16.65 9.68 -15.61
CA LEU A 389 -15.91 9.87 -14.36
C LEU A 389 -14.41 10.07 -14.63
N LEU A 390 -13.81 11.03 -13.91
CA LEU A 390 -12.43 11.48 -14.13
C LEU A 390 -11.46 11.18 -12.99
N TRP A 391 -11.91 10.98 -11.76
CA TRP A 391 -11.00 11.01 -10.59
C TRP A 391 -10.11 9.77 -10.44
N GLN A 392 -10.41 8.67 -11.13
CA GLN A 392 -9.53 7.50 -11.19
C GLN A 392 -8.28 7.69 -12.05
N GLN A 393 -8.26 8.71 -12.91
CA GLN A 393 -7.16 8.91 -13.85
C GLN A 393 -5.83 9.16 -13.14
N PRO A 394 -5.75 9.97 -12.06
CA PRO A 394 -4.49 10.22 -11.36
C PRO A 394 -4.09 9.15 -10.32
N HIS A 395 -4.93 8.14 -10.04
CA HIS A 395 -4.66 7.09 -9.03
C HIS A 395 -3.30 6.41 -9.14
N PRO A 396 -2.79 6.08 -10.35
CA PRO A 396 -1.48 5.47 -10.49
C PRO A 396 -0.37 6.24 -9.77
N PHE A 397 -0.38 7.58 -9.79
CA PHE A 397 0.65 8.38 -9.14
C PHE A 397 0.61 8.27 -7.62
N TYR A 398 -0.59 8.27 -7.04
CA TYR A 398 -0.77 8.12 -5.60
C TYR A 398 -0.29 6.75 -5.11
N LEU A 399 -0.72 5.68 -5.80
CA LEU A 399 -0.35 4.30 -5.48
C LEU A 399 1.14 4.05 -5.72
N ALA A 400 1.72 4.58 -6.80
CA ALA A 400 3.15 4.49 -7.06
C ALA A 400 3.98 5.20 -5.99
N ASN A 401 3.54 6.36 -5.50
CA ASN A 401 4.22 7.05 -4.41
C ASN A 401 4.13 6.27 -3.08
N LEU A 402 3.02 5.57 -2.80
CA LEU A 402 2.97 4.64 -1.66
C LEU A 402 3.95 3.47 -1.85
N ALA A 403 3.98 2.84 -3.02
CA ALA A 403 4.92 1.78 -3.33
C ALA A 403 6.38 2.22 -3.18
N TYR A 404 6.70 3.42 -3.67
CA TYR A 404 8.03 4.01 -3.57
C TYR A 404 8.38 4.39 -2.13
N LYS A 405 7.44 4.92 -1.34
CA LYS A 405 7.68 5.17 0.09
C LYS A 405 7.97 3.87 0.84
N ALA A 406 7.36 2.76 0.43
CA ALA A 406 7.54 1.45 1.05
C ALA A 406 8.85 0.79 0.62
N ASN A 407 9.22 0.96 -0.65
CA ASN A 407 10.45 0.43 -1.24
C ASN A 407 11.06 1.45 -2.24
N PRO A 408 11.82 2.46 -1.75
CA PRO A 408 12.39 3.56 -2.51
C PRO A 408 13.62 3.12 -3.32
N THR A 409 13.44 2.13 -4.20
CA THR A 409 14.48 1.64 -5.09
C THR A 409 14.26 2.10 -6.52
N ARG A 410 15.33 2.00 -7.32
CA ARG A 410 15.24 2.23 -8.76
C ARG A 410 14.36 1.20 -9.45
N GLU A 411 14.36 -0.05 -9.01
CA GLU A 411 13.49 -1.10 -9.54
C GLU A 411 12.01 -0.74 -9.36
N THR A 412 11.62 -0.20 -8.20
CA THR A 412 10.25 0.30 -7.99
C THR A 412 9.93 1.44 -8.95
N LEU A 413 10.85 2.39 -9.13
CA LEU A 413 10.66 3.52 -10.05
C LEU A 413 10.45 3.04 -11.50
N GLU A 414 11.30 2.12 -11.97
CA GLU A 414 11.27 1.59 -13.32
C GLU A 414 10.03 0.70 -13.58
N ARG A 415 9.62 -0.09 -12.58
CA ARG A 415 8.42 -0.96 -12.67
C ARG A 415 7.14 -0.15 -12.92
N TRP A 416 7.01 1.02 -12.31
CA TRP A 416 5.82 1.86 -12.48
C TRP A 416 5.88 2.83 -13.67
N ASP A 417 7.07 3.14 -14.18
CA ASP A 417 7.29 4.24 -15.13
C ASP A 417 6.42 4.14 -16.39
N LYS A 418 6.24 2.93 -16.92
CA LYS A 418 5.41 2.69 -18.11
C LYS A 418 3.95 3.10 -17.90
N VAL A 419 3.38 2.73 -16.76
CA VAL A 419 2.00 3.06 -16.37
C VAL A 419 1.88 4.57 -16.13
N LEU A 420 2.82 5.15 -15.39
CA LEU A 420 2.78 6.57 -15.04
C LEU A 420 2.97 7.48 -16.26
N THR A 421 3.86 7.12 -17.18
CA THR A 421 4.07 7.87 -18.44
C THR A 421 2.81 7.88 -19.28
N ALA A 422 2.20 6.72 -19.52
CA ALA A 422 0.97 6.64 -20.30
C ALA A 422 -0.18 7.40 -19.62
N THR A 423 -0.26 7.35 -18.29
CA THR A 423 -1.25 8.12 -17.52
C THR A 423 -1.04 9.63 -17.69
N ALA A 424 0.20 10.10 -17.56
CA ALA A 424 0.56 11.51 -17.71
C ALA A 424 0.27 12.05 -19.12
N ASP A 425 0.53 11.25 -20.16
CA ASP A 425 0.23 11.62 -21.55
C ASP A 425 -1.27 11.82 -21.79
N TYR A 426 -2.13 11.00 -21.16
CA TYR A 426 -3.57 11.21 -21.21
C TYR A 426 -3.96 12.46 -20.44
N MET A 427 -3.47 12.59 -19.22
CA MET A 427 -3.76 13.74 -18.37
C MET A 427 -3.29 15.07 -19.00
N ALA A 428 -2.19 15.08 -19.76
CA ALA A 428 -1.71 16.29 -20.43
C ALA A 428 -2.37 16.54 -21.80
N SER A 429 -3.03 15.55 -22.40
CA SER A 429 -3.72 15.71 -23.69
C SER A 429 -5.21 15.93 -23.57
N TYR A 430 -5.84 15.49 -22.47
CA TYR A 430 -7.28 15.60 -22.26
C TYR A 430 -7.78 17.05 -22.06
N PRO A 431 -7.22 17.88 -21.15
CA PRO A 431 -7.74 19.22 -20.87
C PRO A 431 -7.78 20.11 -22.12
N GLY A 432 -8.86 20.85 -22.29
CA GLY A 432 -9.05 21.77 -23.41
C GLY A 432 -8.60 23.19 -23.08
N LEU A 433 -7.83 23.83 -23.94
CA LEU A 433 -7.43 25.22 -23.76
C LEU A 433 -8.63 26.16 -23.97
N ASN A 434 -8.99 26.89 -22.94
CA ASN A 434 -10.00 27.93 -23.01
C ASN A 434 -9.36 29.23 -23.53
N ALA A 435 -9.71 29.61 -24.76
CA ALA A 435 -9.17 30.78 -25.42
C ALA A 435 -9.46 32.11 -24.70
N THR A 436 -10.52 32.16 -23.87
CA THR A 436 -10.92 33.36 -23.14
C THR A 436 -10.10 33.54 -21.87
N THR A 437 -9.89 32.46 -21.10
CA THR A 437 -9.17 32.51 -19.82
C THR A 437 -7.67 32.25 -19.96
N GLY A 438 -7.25 31.64 -21.08
CA GLY A 438 -5.89 31.15 -21.28
C GLY A 438 -5.55 29.94 -20.41
N LYS A 439 -6.56 29.28 -19.81
CA LYS A 439 -6.39 28.13 -18.91
C LYS A 439 -6.89 26.83 -19.55
N TYR A 440 -6.34 25.72 -19.10
CA TYR A 440 -6.78 24.38 -19.47
C TYR A 440 -7.93 23.94 -18.57
N ASP A 441 -9.08 23.68 -19.18
CA ASP A 441 -10.31 23.28 -18.50
C ASP A 441 -10.52 21.75 -18.58
N LEU A 442 -11.06 21.15 -17.52
CA LEU A 442 -11.55 19.76 -17.52
C LEU A 442 -13.07 19.73 -17.78
N GLY A 443 -13.48 18.92 -18.76
CA GLY A 443 -14.88 18.81 -19.19
C GLY A 443 -15.45 20.11 -19.78
N PRO A 444 -16.76 20.14 -20.07
CA PRO A 444 -17.67 18.98 -20.11
C PRO A 444 -17.40 18.04 -21.30
N PRO A 445 -17.94 16.80 -21.29
CA PRO A 445 -18.72 16.21 -20.21
C PRO A 445 -17.82 15.69 -19.08
N SER A 446 -18.26 15.82 -17.83
CA SER A 446 -17.53 15.30 -16.67
C SER A 446 -18.45 14.93 -15.49
N TYR A 447 -18.16 13.80 -14.83
CA TYR A 447 -18.69 13.50 -13.49
C TYR A 447 -17.57 13.60 -12.46
N GLY A 448 -17.89 14.19 -11.31
CA GLY A 448 -17.01 14.20 -10.14
C GLY A 448 -17.13 12.94 -9.29
N VAL A 449 -16.21 12.79 -8.34
CA VAL A 449 -16.10 11.69 -7.37
C VAL A 449 -17.39 11.40 -6.59
N THR A 450 -18.26 12.39 -6.41
CA THR A 450 -19.55 12.29 -5.71
C THR A 450 -20.70 11.80 -6.61
N GLU A 451 -20.47 11.69 -7.92
CA GLU A 451 -21.43 11.17 -8.91
C GLU A 451 -22.79 11.93 -8.98
N ASN A 452 -22.85 13.16 -8.45
CA ASN A 452 -24.09 13.95 -8.30
C ASN A 452 -24.13 15.25 -9.13
N THR A 453 -23.21 15.44 -10.08
CA THR A 453 -23.09 16.67 -10.87
C THR A 453 -23.69 16.53 -12.27
N PRO A 454 -24.31 17.57 -12.87
CA PRO A 454 -24.89 17.48 -14.21
C PRO A 454 -23.79 17.38 -15.29
N PRO A 455 -23.55 16.21 -15.90
CA PRO A 455 -22.26 15.95 -16.52
C PRO A 455 -22.00 16.75 -17.79
N ASN A 456 -23.05 17.08 -18.54
CA ASN A 456 -22.94 17.82 -19.81
C ASN A 456 -22.62 19.31 -19.62
N SER A 457 -22.78 19.85 -18.40
CA SER A 457 -22.49 21.25 -18.08
C SER A 457 -21.36 21.40 -17.05
N THR A 458 -20.95 20.31 -16.42
CA THR A 458 -19.94 20.32 -15.36
C THR A 458 -18.55 20.52 -15.97
N ARG A 459 -17.85 21.54 -15.48
CA ARG A 459 -16.49 21.93 -15.87
C ARG A 459 -15.66 22.20 -14.62
N ASN A 460 -14.37 21.86 -14.65
CA ASN A 460 -13.39 22.23 -13.62
C ASN A 460 -13.87 21.88 -12.20
N LEU A 461 -14.23 20.62 -11.99
CA LEU A 461 -14.56 20.15 -10.64
C LEU A 461 -13.37 20.36 -9.68
N ALA A 462 -13.64 20.88 -8.48
CA ALA A 462 -12.58 21.31 -7.57
C ALA A 462 -11.62 20.18 -7.17
N TYR A 463 -12.17 18.99 -6.87
CA TYR A 463 -11.35 17.83 -6.52
C TYR A 463 -10.55 17.32 -7.70
N GLU A 464 -11.21 17.07 -8.83
CA GLU A 464 -10.60 16.49 -10.02
C GLU A 464 -9.50 17.38 -10.55
N ILE A 465 -9.68 18.72 -10.58
CA ILE A 465 -8.63 19.61 -11.07
C ILE A 465 -7.44 19.70 -10.13
N SER A 466 -7.68 19.67 -8.81
CA SER A 466 -6.62 19.58 -7.79
C SER A 466 -5.84 18.28 -7.93
N TYR A 467 -6.54 17.17 -8.17
CA TYR A 467 -5.92 15.86 -8.34
C TYR A 467 -5.17 15.75 -9.67
N TRP A 468 -5.70 16.36 -10.73
CA TRP A 468 -5.04 16.44 -12.04
C TRP A 468 -3.72 17.19 -11.94
N ARG A 469 -3.74 18.31 -11.23
CA ARG A 469 -2.54 19.10 -10.92
C ARG A 469 -1.51 18.25 -10.16
N TYR A 470 -1.92 17.62 -9.06
CA TYR A 470 -1.03 16.72 -8.31
C TYR A 470 -0.47 15.60 -9.18
N GLY A 471 -1.29 14.95 -10.01
CA GLY A 471 -0.85 13.83 -10.84
C GLY A 471 0.22 14.23 -11.87
N LEU A 472 0.07 15.39 -12.51
CA LEU A 472 1.10 15.90 -13.44
C LEU A 472 2.39 16.34 -12.73
N ASP A 473 2.28 16.96 -11.55
CA ASP A 473 3.44 17.30 -10.72
C ASP A 473 4.18 16.03 -10.25
N ALA A 474 3.44 15.01 -9.81
CA ALA A 474 3.96 13.71 -9.42
C ALA A 474 4.59 12.96 -10.61
N ALA A 475 4.03 13.07 -11.82
CA ALA A 475 4.62 12.51 -13.03
C ALA A 475 5.99 13.14 -13.33
N ALA A 476 6.08 14.47 -13.23
CA ALA A 476 7.34 15.18 -13.40
C ALA A 476 8.36 14.79 -12.33
N GLU A 477 7.94 14.67 -11.08
CA GLU A 477 8.80 14.20 -9.98
C GLU A 477 9.28 12.75 -10.22
N TRP A 478 8.43 11.86 -10.72
CA TRP A 478 8.80 10.48 -11.03
C TRP A 478 9.90 10.40 -12.08
N LYS A 479 9.77 11.18 -13.17
CA LYS A 479 10.82 11.29 -14.20
C LYS A 479 12.12 11.85 -13.62
N ARG A 480 12.05 12.83 -12.72
CA ARG A 480 13.25 13.34 -12.01
C ARG A 480 13.91 12.27 -11.16
N LYS A 481 13.14 11.48 -10.39
CA LYS A 481 13.67 10.34 -9.59
C LYS A 481 14.35 9.28 -10.45
N LEU A 482 13.87 9.07 -11.68
CA LEU A 482 14.48 8.18 -12.68
C LEU A 482 15.67 8.78 -13.44
N TYR A 483 15.95 10.08 -13.25
CA TYR A 483 16.89 10.87 -14.05
C TYR A 483 16.55 10.89 -15.55
N GLN A 484 15.25 10.94 -15.87
CA GLN A 484 14.73 11.04 -17.24
C GLN A 484 14.21 12.46 -17.54
N PRO A 485 14.20 12.88 -18.83
CA PRO A 485 13.59 14.15 -19.23
C PRO A 485 12.12 14.23 -18.84
N VAL A 486 11.72 15.37 -18.31
CA VAL A 486 10.30 15.70 -18.06
C VAL A 486 9.69 16.25 -19.34
N SER A 487 8.51 15.77 -19.73
CA SER A 487 7.79 16.30 -20.89
C SER A 487 7.36 17.75 -20.64
N GLU A 488 7.74 18.65 -21.56
CA GLU A 488 7.34 20.07 -21.52
C GLU A 488 5.82 20.24 -21.57
N GLN A 489 5.11 19.35 -22.26
CA GLN A 489 3.65 19.38 -22.33
C GLN A 489 3.03 19.12 -20.96
N TRP A 490 3.57 18.19 -20.17
CA TRP A 490 3.03 17.85 -18.86
C TRP A 490 3.15 19.05 -17.90
N THR A 491 4.32 19.68 -17.85
CA THR A 491 4.56 20.86 -17.01
C THR A 491 3.76 22.06 -17.49
N HIS A 492 3.70 22.30 -18.81
CA HIS A 492 2.95 23.41 -19.39
C HIS A 492 1.46 23.33 -19.05
N VAL A 493 0.86 22.14 -19.19
CA VAL A 493 -0.55 21.93 -18.84
C VAL A 493 -0.74 22.08 -17.33
N ALA A 494 0.09 21.45 -16.50
CA ALA A 494 -0.02 21.56 -15.04
C ALA A 494 0.00 23.02 -14.55
N GLU A 495 0.90 23.85 -15.07
CA GLU A 495 1.03 25.28 -14.74
C GLU A 495 -0.12 26.14 -15.25
N ASN A 496 -0.80 25.70 -16.31
CA ASN A 496 -1.88 26.43 -16.95
C ASN A 496 -3.26 25.79 -16.77
N LEU A 497 -3.41 24.77 -15.92
CA LEU A 497 -4.71 24.27 -15.49
C LEU A 497 -5.54 25.38 -14.83
N ALA A 498 -6.85 25.32 -15.01
CA ALA A 498 -7.76 26.16 -14.24
C ALA A 498 -7.59 25.88 -12.73
N LEU A 499 -7.86 26.90 -11.92
CA LEU A 499 -7.82 26.76 -10.47
C LEU A 499 -9.11 26.09 -9.97
N PRO A 500 -9.08 25.41 -8.81
CA PRO A 500 -10.32 24.91 -8.20
C PRO A 500 -11.30 26.08 -7.99
N PRO A 501 -12.57 25.94 -8.41
CA PRO A 501 -13.53 27.04 -8.40
C PRO A 501 -13.85 27.48 -6.97
N GLN A 502 -13.98 28.79 -6.78
CA GLN A 502 -14.23 29.40 -5.49
C GLN A 502 -15.37 30.40 -5.57
N ILE A 503 -16.21 30.42 -4.54
CA ILE A 503 -17.32 31.36 -4.38
C ILE A 503 -17.31 31.83 -2.93
N ASP A 504 -17.28 33.15 -2.72
CA ASP A 504 -17.31 33.79 -1.40
C ASP A 504 -16.26 33.25 -0.42
N GLY A 505 -15.07 32.90 -0.93
CA GLY A 505 -13.95 32.40 -0.11
C GLY A 505 -14.08 30.95 0.36
N LEU A 506 -14.96 30.16 -0.27
CA LEU A 506 -15.12 28.72 -0.12
C LEU A 506 -14.91 28.02 -1.48
N TYR A 507 -14.48 26.76 -1.49
CA TYR A 507 -14.49 25.98 -2.73
C TYR A 507 -15.91 25.64 -3.15
N ALA A 508 -16.15 25.67 -4.46
CA ALA A 508 -17.39 25.24 -5.10
C ALA A 508 -17.20 23.89 -5.79
N VAL A 509 -18.27 23.13 -6.01
CA VAL A 509 -18.17 21.77 -6.59
C VAL A 509 -17.57 21.82 -7.99
N TYR A 510 -18.04 22.74 -8.84
CA TYR A 510 -17.59 22.93 -10.21
C TYR A 510 -17.75 24.40 -10.65
N ASP A 511 -17.14 24.76 -11.77
CA ASP A 511 -17.11 26.14 -12.30
C ASP A 511 -18.46 26.59 -12.90
N GLY A 512 -18.80 27.87 -12.74
CA GLY A 512 -20.06 28.45 -13.21
C GLY A 512 -21.22 28.41 -12.21
N LEU A 513 -20.99 27.91 -10.99
CA LEU A 513 -21.93 28.04 -9.87
C LEU A 513 -21.96 29.46 -9.30
N ASN A 514 -23.01 29.79 -8.54
CA ASN A 514 -23.11 31.02 -7.75
C ASN A 514 -23.38 30.67 -6.27
N SER A 515 -23.35 31.66 -5.38
CA SER A 515 -23.42 31.47 -3.93
C SER A 515 -24.63 30.65 -3.44
N SER A 516 -25.73 30.59 -4.19
CA SER A 516 -26.91 29.81 -3.83
C SER A 516 -26.73 28.29 -3.99
N TRP A 517 -25.62 27.81 -4.57
CA TRP A 517 -25.43 26.36 -4.80
C TRP A 517 -25.36 25.57 -3.49
N TRP A 518 -24.93 26.18 -2.38
CA TRP A 518 -24.97 25.56 -1.05
C TRP A 518 -26.39 25.27 -0.54
N GLU A 519 -27.43 25.79 -1.21
CA GLU A 519 -28.83 25.49 -0.93
C GLU A 519 -29.39 24.38 -1.85
N ASP A 520 -28.59 23.89 -2.80
CA ASP A 520 -28.97 22.83 -3.74
C ASP A 520 -28.75 21.45 -3.10
N PRO A 521 -29.83 20.71 -2.74
CA PRO A 521 -29.71 19.41 -2.11
C PRO A 521 -29.13 18.33 -3.04
N GLU A 522 -29.20 18.49 -4.37
CA GLU A 522 -28.59 17.52 -5.30
C GLU A 522 -27.07 17.55 -5.20
N LEU A 523 -26.49 18.75 -5.03
CA LEU A 523 -25.05 18.94 -4.88
C LEU A 523 -24.58 18.77 -3.43
N THR A 524 -25.37 19.22 -2.46
CA THR A 524 -25.00 19.22 -1.03
C THR A 524 -25.36 17.93 -0.29
N GLY A 525 -26.13 17.02 -0.90
CA GLY A 525 -26.38 15.69 -0.33
C GLY A 525 -25.11 14.85 -0.14
N ASP A 526 -24.05 15.13 -0.91
CA ASP A 526 -22.71 14.59 -0.70
C ASP A 526 -21.63 15.58 -1.16
N PRO A 527 -21.14 16.48 -0.28
CA PRO A 527 -20.15 17.49 -0.62
C PRO A 527 -18.70 17.00 -0.40
N ARG A 528 -18.45 15.69 -0.22
CA ARG A 528 -17.15 15.19 0.24
C ARG A 528 -15.99 15.55 -0.69
N SER A 529 -16.24 15.76 -1.98
CA SER A 529 -15.21 16.15 -2.95
C SER A 529 -14.46 17.41 -2.49
N LEU A 530 -15.15 18.35 -1.84
CA LEU A 530 -14.61 19.62 -1.38
C LEU A 530 -13.66 19.51 -0.20
N ILE A 531 -13.76 18.45 0.61
CA ILE A 531 -12.83 18.21 1.73
C ILE A 531 -11.68 17.27 1.34
N MET A 532 -11.82 16.53 0.24
CA MET A 532 -10.75 15.66 -0.25
C MET A 532 -9.56 16.46 -0.78
N VAL A 533 -9.75 17.71 -1.22
CA VAL A 533 -8.68 18.61 -1.70
C VAL A 533 -7.63 18.92 -0.63
N GLN A 534 -8.04 19.00 0.64
CA GLN A 534 -7.16 19.15 1.80
C GLN A 534 -7.42 18.00 2.78
N GLY A 535 -7.32 16.77 2.25
CA GLY A 535 -7.59 15.55 3.00
C GLY A 535 -6.69 14.45 2.49
N ILE A 536 -7.21 13.61 1.59
CA ILE A 536 -6.44 12.49 1.05
C ILE A 536 -5.34 12.93 0.06
N LEU A 537 -5.55 14.03 -0.67
CA LEU A 537 -4.52 14.54 -1.59
C LEU A 537 -3.35 15.13 -0.80
N PRO A 538 -2.10 14.86 -1.21
CA PRO A 538 -0.95 15.59 -0.68
C PRO A 538 -1.10 17.09 -0.94
N ASP A 539 -0.39 17.90 -0.15
CA ASP A 539 -0.41 19.35 -0.34
C ASP A 539 0.03 19.73 -1.75
N SER A 540 -0.74 20.62 -2.38
CA SER A 540 -0.57 21.01 -3.76
C SER A 540 -0.74 22.53 -3.89
N PRO A 541 0.02 23.19 -4.79
CA PRO A 541 -0.15 24.63 -5.05
C PRO A 541 -1.54 25.03 -5.54
N ALA A 542 -2.37 24.07 -5.99
CA ALA A 542 -3.75 24.34 -6.40
C ALA A 542 -4.69 24.62 -5.22
N VAL A 543 -4.34 24.20 -4.01
CA VAL A 543 -5.20 24.24 -2.82
C VAL A 543 -4.69 25.28 -1.83
N ASP A 544 -5.53 26.26 -1.53
CA ASP A 544 -5.31 27.26 -0.50
C ASP A 544 -5.77 26.68 0.85
N PRO A 545 -4.87 26.58 1.84
CA PRO A 545 -5.17 25.93 3.11
C PRO A 545 -6.20 26.70 3.96
N GLU A 546 -6.29 28.02 3.83
CA GLU A 546 -7.29 28.80 4.57
C GLU A 546 -8.68 28.65 3.98
N ILE A 547 -8.77 28.60 2.64
CA ILE A 547 -10.03 28.35 1.93
C ILE A 547 -10.51 26.93 2.20
N ALA A 548 -9.61 25.96 2.15
CA ALA A 548 -9.92 24.57 2.42
C ALA A 548 -10.38 24.36 3.88
N LEU A 549 -9.75 25.02 4.86
CA LEU A 549 -10.23 25.01 6.25
C LEU A 549 -11.66 25.55 6.37
N ARG A 550 -11.94 26.74 5.82
CA ARG A 550 -13.30 27.32 5.84
C ARG A 550 -14.32 26.43 5.12
N THR A 551 -13.91 25.78 4.03
CA THR A 551 -14.74 24.83 3.29
C THR A 551 -15.03 23.59 4.12
N ALA A 552 -14.03 23.05 4.83
CA ALA A 552 -14.19 21.90 5.71
C ALA A 552 -15.10 22.20 6.91
N ASP A 553 -15.07 23.42 7.44
CA ASP A 553 -15.99 23.90 8.46
C ASP A 553 -17.41 24.09 7.91
N LYS A 554 -17.56 24.57 6.67
CA LYS A 554 -18.89 24.65 6.04
C LYS A 554 -19.48 23.26 5.80
N VAL A 555 -18.68 22.31 5.33
CA VAL A 555 -19.11 20.91 5.15
C VAL A 555 -19.50 20.26 6.49
N TRP A 556 -18.79 20.56 7.59
CA TRP A 556 -19.17 20.11 8.93
C TRP A 556 -20.56 20.59 9.34
N GLU A 557 -20.90 21.84 9.02
CA GLU A 557 -22.17 22.46 9.38
C GLU A 557 -23.35 21.80 8.67
N ILE A 558 -23.19 21.45 7.40
CA ILE A 558 -24.31 21.05 6.53
C ILE A 558 -24.41 19.54 6.29
N TRP A 559 -23.29 18.81 6.33
CA TRP A 559 -23.29 17.38 6.02
C TRP A 559 -23.36 16.56 7.31
N GLY A 560 -24.60 16.37 7.78
CA GLY A 560 -24.89 15.73 9.06
C GLY A 560 -24.66 14.22 9.06
N ASP A 561 -24.55 13.65 10.26
CA ASP A 561 -24.28 12.22 10.46
C ASP A 561 -25.29 11.28 9.80
N GLU A 562 -26.54 11.72 9.70
CA GLU A 562 -27.64 11.02 9.02
C GLU A 562 -27.47 10.94 7.52
N ASP A 563 -26.62 11.74 6.89
CA ASP A 563 -26.43 11.82 5.44
C ASP A 563 -25.10 11.23 4.96
N ILE A 564 -24.14 11.03 5.88
CA ILE A 564 -22.84 10.46 5.51
C ILE A 564 -23.00 8.97 5.16
N ARG A 565 -22.47 8.56 4.00
CA ARG A 565 -22.55 7.18 3.47
C ARG A 565 -21.18 6.64 3.05
N GLY A 566 -21.04 5.31 3.13
CA GLY A 566 -19.88 4.56 2.63
C GLY A 566 -18.55 5.05 3.21
N TRP A 567 -17.61 5.35 2.31
CA TRP A 567 -16.25 5.81 2.65
C TRP A 567 -16.18 7.30 3.05
N GLY A 568 -17.31 8.00 3.23
CA GLY A 568 -17.34 9.43 3.58
C GLY A 568 -16.76 9.74 4.97
N ARG A 569 -16.97 8.86 5.96
CA ARG A 569 -16.41 9.03 7.30
C ARG A 569 -14.89 8.89 7.35
N PRO A 570 -14.28 7.88 6.68
CA PRO A 570 -12.84 7.88 6.46
C PRO A 570 -12.28 9.18 5.89
N VAL A 571 -12.91 9.76 4.86
CA VAL A 571 -12.49 11.05 4.28
C VAL A 571 -12.54 12.17 5.32
N LEU A 572 -13.66 12.30 6.01
CA LEU A 572 -13.87 13.32 7.02
C LEU A 572 -12.87 13.17 8.16
N ALA A 573 -12.56 11.94 8.58
CA ALA A 573 -11.57 11.68 9.61
C ALA A 573 -10.17 12.16 9.19
N ILE A 574 -9.72 11.78 7.99
CA ILE A 574 -8.42 12.18 7.43
C ILE A 574 -8.36 13.71 7.28
N ASN A 575 -9.36 14.33 6.65
CA ASN A 575 -9.42 15.79 6.50
C ASN A 575 -9.40 16.49 7.87
N SER A 576 -10.21 16.04 8.83
CA SER A 576 -10.28 16.62 10.17
C SER A 576 -8.94 16.56 10.89
N ALA A 577 -8.21 15.45 10.77
CA ALA A 577 -6.87 15.33 11.33
C ALA A 577 -5.91 16.34 10.67
N ARG A 578 -5.92 16.42 9.34
CA ARG A 578 -5.03 17.30 8.56
C ARG A 578 -5.26 18.79 8.79
N ILE A 579 -6.50 19.20 9.05
CA ILE A 579 -6.83 20.60 9.40
C ILE A 579 -6.62 20.91 10.90
N GLY A 580 -6.02 20.00 11.67
CA GLY A 580 -5.69 20.22 13.08
C GLY A 580 -6.86 20.01 14.05
N ASN A 581 -7.85 19.19 13.70
CA ASN A 581 -9.01 18.88 14.54
C ASN A 581 -9.10 17.37 14.87
N PRO A 582 -8.25 16.86 15.77
CA PRO A 582 -8.22 15.44 16.14
C PRO A 582 -9.51 14.96 16.83
N LYS A 583 -10.23 15.87 17.51
CA LYS A 583 -11.54 15.54 18.11
C LYS A 583 -12.57 15.21 17.06
N ARG A 584 -12.67 16.04 16.00
CA ARG A 584 -13.55 15.77 14.85
C ARG A 584 -13.08 14.52 14.10
N ALA A 585 -11.77 14.30 13.98
CA ALA A 585 -11.22 13.13 13.31
C ALA A 585 -11.69 11.81 13.95
N ILE A 586 -11.46 11.63 15.25
CA ILE A 586 -11.87 10.41 15.96
C ILE A 586 -13.39 10.32 16.12
N TYR A 587 -14.11 11.43 16.20
CA TYR A 587 -15.58 11.42 16.20
C TYR A 587 -16.13 10.69 14.96
N HIS A 588 -15.62 11.01 13.77
CA HIS A 588 -16.09 10.36 12.53
C HIS A 588 -15.88 8.85 12.52
N LEU A 589 -14.84 8.36 13.19
CA LEU A 589 -14.54 6.94 13.31
C LEU A 589 -15.27 6.25 14.47
N THR A 590 -15.84 7.03 15.39
CA THR A 590 -16.52 6.54 16.61
C THR A 590 -18.01 6.88 16.69
N ALA A 591 -18.60 7.47 15.64
CA ALA A 591 -20.03 7.72 15.50
C ALA A 591 -20.82 6.43 15.22
N TYR A 592 -20.79 5.47 16.17
CA TYR A 592 -21.24 4.09 15.99
C TYR A 592 -22.73 3.95 15.67
N ASP A 593 -23.56 4.89 16.11
CA ASP A 593 -24.99 4.90 15.83
C ASP A 593 -25.31 5.16 14.36
N TYR A 594 -24.40 5.85 13.67
CA TYR A 594 -24.57 6.25 12.27
C TYR A 594 -23.70 5.42 11.32
N TRP A 595 -22.48 5.10 11.74
CA TRP A 595 -21.60 4.22 10.99
C TRP A 595 -21.60 2.82 11.57
N LYS A 596 -22.49 2.01 11.03
CA LYS A 596 -22.73 0.67 11.54
C LYS A 596 -21.79 -0.31 10.85
N PHE A 597 -21.27 -1.21 11.65
CA PHE A 597 -20.70 -2.46 11.18
C PHE A 597 -21.71 -3.51 11.61
N ASP A 598 -21.95 -4.53 10.78
CA ASP A 598 -22.81 -5.64 11.18
C ASP A 598 -22.18 -6.42 12.35
N ASP A 599 -22.90 -7.42 12.85
CA ASP A 599 -22.45 -8.26 13.95
C ASP A 599 -21.17 -9.05 13.62
N ALA A 600 -20.98 -9.41 12.35
CA ALA A 600 -19.75 -10.02 11.84
C ALA A 600 -18.59 -9.00 11.69
N GLY A 601 -18.85 -7.69 11.71
CA GLY A 601 -17.85 -6.64 11.59
C GLY A 601 -17.58 -6.15 10.17
N PHE A 602 -18.48 -6.39 9.21
CA PHE A 602 -18.42 -5.73 7.91
C PHE A 602 -19.04 -4.34 7.99
N ALA A 603 -18.37 -3.37 7.38
CA ALA A 603 -18.91 -2.04 7.23
C ALA A 603 -20.16 -2.09 6.33
N ILE A 604 -21.25 -1.48 6.79
CA ILE A 604 -22.43 -1.26 5.94
C ILE A 604 -22.27 0.07 5.21
N ARG A 605 -22.68 0.12 3.94
CA ARG A 605 -22.64 1.36 3.14
C ARG A 605 -23.54 2.46 3.73
N GLY A 606 -24.59 2.09 4.47
CA GLY A 606 -25.60 2.98 5.05
C GLY A 606 -26.74 3.30 4.08
N GLY A 607 -27.95 3.53 4.61
CA GLY A 607 -29.14 3.93 3.83
C GLY A 607 -29.82 2.83 2.98
N ASP A 608 -30.78 3.24 2.16
CA ASP A 608 -31.61 2.43 1.24
C ASP A 608 -30.95 2.17 -0.13
N GLY A 609 -29.65 2.45 -0.26
CA GLY A 609 -28.89 2.46 -1.52
C GLY A 609 -28.78 1.12 -2.27
N GLY A 610 -29.52 0.11 -1.87
CA GLY A 610 -29.78 -1.13 -2.61
C GLY A 610 -28.61 -2.11 -2.71
N THR A 611 -27.37 -1.67 -2.49
CA THR A 611 -26.19 -2.56 -2.49
C THR A 611 -26.15 -3.37 -1.19
N PRO A 612 -26.27 -4.71 -1.26
CA PRO A 612 -26.23 -5.52 -0.06
C PRO A 612 -24.84 -5.53 0.58
N PRO A 613 -24.74 -5.65 1.91
CA PRO A 613 -23.46 -5.88 2.57
C PRO A 613 -22.82 -7.20 2.08
N PRO A 614 -21.48 -7.34 2.21
CA PRO A 614 -20.55 -6.37 2.82
C PRO A 614 -20.12 -5.23 1.87
N PHE A 615 -19.64 -4.10 2.41
CA PHE A 615 -18.98 -3.03 1.63
C PHE A 615 -17.53 -2.85 2.10
N LEU A 616 -16.59 -3.56 1.46
CA LEU A 616 -15.19 -3.63 1.90
C LEU A 616 -14.38 -2.35 1.76
N PRO A 617 -14.63 -1.45 0.79
CA PRO A 617 -14.00 -0.14 0.84
C PRO A 617 -14.34 0.63 2.13
N GLY A 618 -15.43 0.29 2.83
CA GLY A 618 -15.72 0.79 4.16
C GLY A 618 -14.71 0.29 5.21
N ASN A 619 -14.46 -1.02 5.28
CA ASN A 619 -13.46 -1.61 6.19
C ASN A 619 -12.02 -1.18 5.83
N ALA A 620 -11.66 -1.21 4.55
CA ALA A 620 -10.33 -0.82 4.10
C ALA A 620 -10.08 0.69 4.26
N GLY A 621 -11.06 1.54 3.90
CA GLY A 621 -10.99 2.98 4.11
C GLY A 621 -10.92 3.34 5.60
N PHE A 622 -11.62 2.59 6.47
CA PHE A 622 -11.50 2.70 7.92
C PHE A 622 -10.05 2.48 8.39
N LEU A 623 -9.43 1.36 7.98
CA LEU A 623 -8.03 1.07 8.30
C LEU A 623 -7.10 2.16 7.78
N TYR A 624 -7.36 2.67 6.56
CA TYR A 624 -6.58 3.76 5.98
C TYR A 624 -6.64 5.04 6.84
N ALA A 625 -7.84 5.44 7.28
CA ALA A 625 -8.02 6.59 8.15
C ALA A 625 -7.38 6.39 9.54
N ILE A 626 -7.44 5.18 10.11
CA ILE A 626 -6.78 4.85 11.36
C ILE A 626 -5.26 5.01 11.24
N ALA A 627 -4.64 4.56 10.14
CA ALA A 627 -3.21 4.74 9.91
C ALA A 627 -2.83 6.23 9.85
N TYR A 628 -3.61 7.06 9.16
CA TYR A 628 -3.42 8.52 9.16
C TYR A 628 -3.54 9.12 10.57
N CYS A 629 -4.51 8.67 11.36
CA CYS A 629 -4.72 9.21 12.69
C CYS A 629 -3.63 8.77 13.69
N ALA A 630 -3.10 7.55 13.53
CA ALA A 630 -2.11 6.95 14.43
C ALA A 630 -0.66 7.25 14.04
N ALA A 631 -0.26 7.03 12.77
CA ALA A 631 1.10 7.25 12.30
C ALA A 631 1.33 8.63 11.68
N GLY A 632 0.25 9.34 11.33
CA GLY A 632 0.33 10.66 10.71
C GLY A 632 0.48 10.62 9.19
N TRP A 633 0.94 11.73 8.64
CA TRP A 633 1.14 11.96 7.21
C TRP A 633 2.39 12.80 7.00
N GLU A 634 2.78 12.99 5.74
CA GLU A 634 3.93 13.85 5.44
C GLU A 634 3.67 15.29 5.91
N GLY A 635 4.50 15.78 6.83
CA GLY A 635 4.34 17.09 7.45
C GLY A 635 3.58 17.11 8.79
N SER A 636 3.16 15.95 9.33
CA SER A 636 2.70 15.87 10.72
C SER A 636 3.87 15.68 11.68
N ASP A 637 3.88 16.47 12.76
CA ASP A 637 4.99 16.50 13.74
C ASP A 637 4.69 15.69 15.04
N ASP A 638 3.43 15.31 15.29
CA ASP A 638 2.99 14.69 16.54
C ASP A 638 2.80 13.17 16.40
N ASP A 639 3.11 12.40 17.44
CA ASP A 639 2.70 10.99 17.55
C ASP A 639 1.18 10.88 17.68
N ALA A 640 0.53 9.98 16.95
CA ALA A 640 -0.93 9.86 16.86
C ALA A 640 -1.65 11.21 16.64
N PRO A 641 -1.32 11.95 15.56
CA PRO A 641 -1.74 13.34 15.38
C PRO A 641 -3.26 13.48 15.15
N GLY A 642 -3.92 12.41 14.72
CA GLY A 642 -5.38 12.39 14.57
C GLY A 642 -6.15 12.12 15.85
N PHE A 643 -5.50 11.74 16.97
CA PHE A 643 -6.17 11.45 18.23
C PHE A 643 -6.16 12.64 19.21
N PRO A 644 -7.25 12.90 19.94
CA PRO A 644 -7.31 13.96 20.95
C PRO A 644 -6.23 13.81 22.02
N LYS A 645 -5.62 14.94 22.40
CA LYS A 645 -4.58 15.01 23.44
C LYS A 645 -5.14 15.32 24.83
N ASP A 646 -6.38 14.93 25.10
CA ASP A 646 -7.09 15.20 26.35
C ASP A 646 -6.82 14.18 27.47
N GLY A 647 -5.94 13.20 27.22
CA GLY A 647 -5.59 12.13 28.16
C GLY A 647 -6.56 10.95 28.18
N SER A 648 -7.67 10.99 27.43
CA SER A 648 -8.61 9.86 27.34
C SER A 648 -8.13 8.75 26.40
N TRP A 649 -7.26 9.08 25.44
CA TRP A 649 -6.69 8.16 24.46
C TRP A 649 -5.22 7.84 24.77
N THR A 650 -4.91 6.56 24.84
CA THR A 650 -3.55 6.02 24.82
C THR A 650 -3.43 5.18 23.56
N VAL A 651 -2.68 5.68 22.58
CA VAL A 651 -2.51 5.07 21.26
C VAL A 651 -1.11 4.53 21.17
N LYS A 652 -0.99 3.22 20.95
CA LYS A 652 0.27 2.58 20.57
C LYS A 652 0.11 2.07 19.15
N HIS A 653 1.15 2.22 18.34
CA HIS A 653 1.17 1.68 16.99
C HIS A 653 2.57 1.25 16.60
N GLU A 654 2.64 0.28 15.70
CA GLU A 654 3.88 -0.23 15.11
C GLU A 654 3.64 -0.61 13.65
N GLY A 655 4.72 -0.79 12.89
CA GLY A 655 4.69 -1.36 11.52
C GLY A 655 3.96 -0.54 10.44
N LEU A 656 3.44 0.64 10.76
CA LEU A 656 2.94 1.62 9.79
C LEU A 656 4.14 2.35 9.10
N MET A 657 4.09 2.66 7.80
CA MET A 657 5.25 3.19 7.04
C MET A 657 5.76 4.62 7.47
N LYS A 658 7.07 4.97 7.64
CA LYS A 658 8.33 4.34 8.13
C LYS A 658 9.47 5.41 8.38
N ALA A 659 10.55 5.03 9.09
CA ALA A 659 11.67 5.86 9.63
C ALA A 659 12.84 6.23 8.64
N PHE A 660 13.80 7.08 9.04
CA PHE A 660 14.86 7.68 8.18
C PHE A 660 16.32 7.28 8.51
N LEU A 661 17.17 7.16 7.48
CA LEU A 661 18.62 6.92 7.55
C LEU A 661 19.40 8.01 6.79
N LEU A 662 20.31 8.74 7.43
CA LEU A 662 21.17 9.76 6.83
C LEU A 662 22.61 9.23 6.65
N LEU A 663 23.15 9.24 5.44
CA LEU A 663 24.53 8.87 5.13
C LEU A 663 25.38 10.13 4.85
N LEU A 664 26.60 10.19 5.40
CA LEU A 664 27.51 11.33 5.29
C LEU A 664 28.92 10.88 4.86
N HIS A 665 29.44 11.42 3.75
CA HIS A 665 30.69 10.96 3.14
C HIS A 665 31.96 11.63 3.71
N GLY A 666 33.12 11.06 3.36
CA GLY A 666 34.44 11.48 3.83
C GLY A 666 35.07 12.63 3.02
N ASN A 667 36.16 13.19 3.55
CA ASN A 667 36.91 14.27 2.93
C ASN A 667 37.47 13.86 1.56
N SER A 668 37.51 14.80 0.61
CA SER A 668 38.05 14.59 -0.74
C SER A 668 37.39 13.44 -1.51
N SER A 669 36.13 13.16 -1.18
CA SER A 669 35.30 12.14 -1.81
C SER A 669 33.88 12.66 -2.04
N SER A 670 32.94 11.78 -2.33
CA SER A 670 31.54 12.11 -2.57
C SER A 670 30.60 11.01 -2.09
N SER A 671 29.30 11.32 -2.10
CA SER A 671 28.21 10.37 -1.83
C SER A 671 28.20 9.14 -2.74
N LYS A 672 28.93 9.15 -3.87
CA LYS A 672 29.08 7.98 -4.77
C LYS A 672 29.61 6.74 -4.06
N LEU A 673 30.29 6.90 -2.93
CA LEU A 673 30.79 5.79 -2.14
C LEU A 673 29.71 4.98 -1.41
N PHE A 674 28.54 5.55 -1.16
CA PHE A 674 27.43 4.81 -0.56
C PHE A 674 26.62 4.02 -1.57
N ARG A 675 27.08 3.90 -2.83
CA ARG A 675 26.37 3.25 -3.92
C ARG A 675 25.75 1.92 -3.50
N HIS A 676 26.52 1.02 -2.89
CA HIS A 676 26.03 -0.30 -2.49
C HIS A 676 24.93 -0.28 -1.41
N ILE A 677 24.95 0.72 -0.52
CA ILE A 677 23.92 0.91 0.51
C ILE A 677 22.66 1.54 -0.10
N LEU A 678 22.84 2.53 -0.98
CA LEU A 678 21.75 3.18 -1.71
C LEU A 678 21.05 2.23 -2.69
N GLU A 679 21.80 1.24 -3.20
CA GLU A 679 21.32 0.22 -4.12
C GLU A 679 20.83 -1.07 -3.41
N SER A 680 20.86 -1.15 -2.07
CA SER A 680 20.35 -2.31 -1.32
C SER A 680 18.82 -2.33 -1.27
N PRO A 681 18.16 -3.38 -1.82
CA PRO A 681 16.70 -3.50 -1.79
C PRO A 681 16.14 -3.72 -0.39
N THR A 682 16.90 -4.36 0.50
CA THR A 682 16.45 -4.67 1.87
C THR A 682 16.45 -3.42 2.75
N LEU A 683 17.46 -2.56 2.61
CA LEU A 683 17.59 -1.33 3.38
C LEU A 683 16.59 -0.26 2.93
N SER A 684 16.46 -0.06 1.62
CA SER A 684 15.45 0.84 1.07
C SER A 684 14.04 0.45 1.52
N ALA A 685 13.67 -0.84 1.49
CA ALA A 685 12.32 -1.32 1.88
C ALA A 685 11.92 -1.01 3.34
N THR A 686 12.86 -0.57 4.16
CA THR A 686 12.66 -0.33 5.59
C THR A 686 13.00 1.09 6.03
N TYR A 687 13.77 1.85 5.27
CA TYR A 687 14.20 3.19 5.66
C TYR A 687 14.16 4.18 4.49
N ARG A 688 13.77 5.43 4.77
CA ARG A 688 14.03 6.56 3.86
C ARG A 688 15.49 6.98 4.00
N ILE A 689 16.33 6.57 3.06
CA ILE A 689 17.77 6.84 3.05
C ILE A 689 18.06 8.19 2.36
N VAL A 690 18.84 9.06 3.01
CA VAL A 690 19.23 10.40 2.54
C VAL A 690 20.76 10.52 2.58
N THR A 691 21.37 11.14 1.57
CA THR A 691 22.79 11.53 1.57
C THR A 691 22.96 12.79 0.74
N PHE A 692 24.07 13.51 0.89
CA PHE A 692 24.39 14.67 0.06
C PHE A 692 25.90 14.85 -0.06
N ASP A 693 26.35 15.55 -1.11
CA ASP A 693 27.75 15.95 -1.22
C ASP A 693 28.00 17.20 -0.38
N LEU A 694 29.04 17.18 0.44
CA LEU A 694 29.43 18.33 1.25
C LEU A 694 29.81 19.52 0.34
N PRO A 695 29.49 20.77 0.72
CA PRO A 695 30.01 21.95 0.02
C PRO A 695 31.52 21.83 -0.26
N GLY A 696 31.93 22.15 -1.49
CA GLY A 696 33.31 21.98 -1.96
C GLY A 696 33.68 20.58 -2.44
N HIS A 697 32.81 19.58 -2.28
CA HIS A 697 33.04 18.18 -2.67
C HIS A 697 32.07 17.72 -3.74
N GLY A 698 32.47 16.69 -4.50
CA GLY A 698 31.63 16.04 -5.50
C GLY A 698 30.87 17.03 -6.39
N CYS A 699 29.55 16.85 -6.45
CA CYS A 699 28.64 17.68 -7.24
C CYS A 699 28.20 18.97 -6.55
N SER A 700 28.45 19.13 -5.24
CA SER A 700 28.13 20.38 -4.54
C SER A 700 29.04 21.52 -4.99
N SER A 701 28.49 22.73 -5.07
CA SER A 701 29.29 23.93 -5.37
C SER A 701 30.28 24.23 -4.25
N ASN A 702 31.26 25.08 -4.54
CA ASN A 702 32.10 25.62 -3.48
C ASN A 702 31.28 26.53 -2.57
N ALA A 703 31.57 26.54 -1.27
CA ALA A 703 30.86 27.38 -0.32
C ALA A 703 31.16 28.86 -0.64
N PRO A 704 30.15 29.74 -0.57
CA PRO A 704 30.36 31.18 -0.74
C PRO A 704 31.22 31.75 0.39
N ASP A 705 31.15 31.14 1.57
CA ASP A 705 31.98 31.45 2.74
C ASP A 705 32.67 30.16 3.24
N PRO A 706 33.89 29.86 2.72
CA PRO A 706 34.66 28.69 3.11
C PRO A 706 34.93 28.58 4.61
N GLU A 707 35.27 29.69 5.27
CA GLU A 707 35.63 29.70 6.70
C GLU A 707 34.43 29.34 7.59
N LYS A 708 33.21 29.68 7.14
CA LYS A 708 31.98 29.27 7.83
C LYS A 708 31.59 27.81 7.56
N SER A 709 31.76 27.32 6.33
CA SER A 709 31.17 26.05 5.89
C SER A 709 32.13 24.85 5.89
N TYR A 710 33.42 25.03 5.65
CA TYR A 710 34.35 23.94 5.32
C TYR A 710 35.02 23.30 6.54
N TRP A 711 34.22 22.96 7.53
CA TRP A 711 34.67 22.26 8.73
C TRP A 711 33.50 21.48 9.34
N GLN A 712 33.80 20.58 10.28
CA GLN A 712 32.89 19.56 10.81
C GLN A 712 31.56 20.18 11.24
N ARG A 713 31.60 21.27 12.01
CA ARG A 713 30.39 21.95 12.48
C ARG A 713 29.64 22.66 11.36
N GLY A 714 30.32 23.36 10.45
CA GLY A 714 29.68 24.03 9.31
C GLY A 714 28.90 23.04 8.43
N TYR A 715 29.45 21.85 8.23
CA TYR A 715 28.76 20.75 7.54
C TYR A 715 27.62 20.14 8.36
N ALA A 716 27.76 20.03 9.68
CA ALA A 716 26.70 19.54 10.56
C ALA A 716 25.51 20.51 10.62
N ASP A 717 25.74 21.82 10.64
CA ASP A 717 24.68 22.83 10.56
C ASP A 717 23.89 22.70 9.25
N LEU A 718 24.57 22.42 8.13
CA LEU A 718 23.91 22.12 6.86
C LEU A 718 23.11 20.81 6.94
N ALA A 719 23.67 19.74 7.50
CA ALA A 719 22.98 18.48 7.67
C ALA A 719 21.69 18.64 8.50
N VAL A 720 21.76 19.37 9.62
CA VAL A 720 20.60 19.68 10.46
C VAL A 720 19.62 20.59 9.74
N HIS A 721 20.10 21.57 8.95
CA HIS A 721 19.24 22.38 8.10
C HIS A 721 18.48 21.51 7.09
N ILE A 722 19.15 20.55 6.46
CA ILE A 722 18.53 19.59 5.54
C ILE A 722 17.50 18.74 6.29
N LEU A 723 17.81 18.20 7.47
CA LEU A 723 16.85 17.40 8.26
C LEU A 723 15.61 18.22 8.67
N ARG A 724 15.80 19.48 9.07
CA ARG A 724 14.69 20.40 9.38
C ARG A 724 13.89 20.75 8.14
N HIS A 725 14.56 21.00 7.02
CA HIS A 725 13.91 21.31 5.75
C HIS A 725 13.07 20.12 5.25
N LEU A 726 13.54 18.90 5.50
CA LEU A 726 12.85 17.68 5.14
C LEU A 726 11.81 17.22 6.19
N ASN A 727 11.61 17.99 7.28
CA ASN A 727 10.72 17.67 8.41
C ASN A 727 10.94 16.26 8.98
N ILE A 728 12.20 15.91 9.23
CA ILE A 728 12.56 14.59 9.76
C ILE A 728 12.31 14.54 11.26
N ALA A 729 11.35 13.71 11.70
CA ALA A 729 11.05 13.55 13.13
C ALA A 729 12.09 12.66 13.86
N SER A 730 12.62 11.65 13.17
CA SER A 730 13.67 10.78 13.70
C SER A 730 14.62 10.32 12.60
N VAL A 731 15.90 10.13 12.92
CA VAL A 731 16.95 9.78 11.97
C VAL A 731 17.98 8.85 12.61
N VAL A 732 18.40 7.81 11.89
CA VAL A 732 19.68 7.12 12.15
C VAL A 732 20.74 7.74 11.25
N ILE A 733 21.92 8.05 11.77
CA ILE A 733 23.01 8.67 11.01
C ILE A 733 24.11 7.64 10.80
N MET A 734 24.60 7.50 9.58
CA MET A 734 25.82 6.76 9.25
C MET A 734 26.83 7.72 8.61
N GLY A 735 27.96 7.94 9.27
CA GLY A 735 29.02 8.79 8.76
C GLY A 735 30.31 8.02 8.51
N TRP A 736 30.95 8.29 7.37
CA TRP A 736 32.27 7.74 7.04
C TRP A 736 33.33 8.82 7.00
N SER A 737 34.47 8.59 7.67
CA SER A 737 35.59 9.52 7.77
C SER A 737 35.12 10.92 8.23
N LEU A 738 35.35 11.99 7.46
CA LEU A 738 34.79 13.32 7.74
C LEU A 738 33.29 13.29 8.06
N GLY A 739 32.50 12.45 7.38
CA GLY A 739 31.07 12.30 7.62
C GLY A 739 30.74 11.76 9.01
N GLY A 740 31.58 10.92 9.59
CA GLY A 740 31.43 10.46 10.97
C GLY A 740 31.65 11.60 11.97
N HIS A 741 32.66 12.43 11.73
CA HIS A 741 32.90 13.62 12.53
C HIS A 741 31.73 14.61 12.46
N ILE A 742 31.12 14.77 11.28
CA ILE A 742 29.89 15.56 11.09
C ILE A 742 28.74 14.96 11.90
N GLY A 743 28.55 13.64 11.83
CA GLY A 743 27.52 12.94 12.61
C GLY A 743 27.65 13.15 14.13
N ILE A 744 28.89 13.19 14.64
CA ILE A 744 29.16 13.50 16.05
C ILE A 744 28.81 14.96 16.39
N GLU A 745 29.17 15.92 15.53
CA GLU A 745 28.80 17.34 15.68
C GLU A 745 27.28 17.57 15.65
N MET A 746 26.53 16.74 14.91
CA MET A 746 25.07 16.80 14.85
C MET A 746 24.39 16.44 16.17
N ILE A 747 24.99 15.58 17.00
CA ILE A 747 24.40 15.16 18.28
C ILE A 747 24.10 16.37 19.19
N PRO A 748 25.08 17.22 19.57
CA PRO A 748 24.81 18.39 20.39
C PRO A 748 24.03 19.50 19.65
N LEU A 749 23.98 19.49 18.31
CA LEU A 749 23.11 20.39 17.54
C LEU A 749 21.63 20.02 17.65
N LEU A 750 21.35 18.73 17.63
CA LEU A 750 20.00 18.18 17.65
C LEU A 750 19.50 18.00 19.08
N ALA A 751 20.38 17.81 20.07
CA ALA A 751 20.03 17.70 21.48
C ALA A 751 19.10 18.82 22.03
N PRO A 752 19.29 20.12 21.70
CA PRO A 752 18.36 21.18 22.13
C PRO A 752 17.13 21.34 21.23
N LEU A 753 17.03 20.62 20.10
CA LEU A 753 15.91 20.71 19.15
C LEU A 753 14.92 19.57 19.43
N PRO A 754 13.75 19.83 20.05
CA PRO A 754 12.82 18.77 20.45
C PRO A 754 12.12 18.03 19.29
N LYS A 755 12.30 18.48 18.03
CA LYS A 755 11.58 17.97 16.86
C LYS A 755 12.29 16.88 16.06
N ILE A 756 13.59 16.67 16.26
CA ILE A 756 14.37 15.71 15.47
C ILE A 756 15.18 14.82 16.40
N GLN A 757 14.79 13.55 16.53
CA GLN A 757 15.49 12.58 17.36
C GLN A 757 16.57 11.81 16.57
N VAL A 758 17.80 11.77 17.10
CA VAL A 758 18.83 10.86 16.58
C VAL A 758 18.66 9.50 17.24
N LYS A 759 18.24 8.50 16.46
CA LYS A 759 17.98 7.12 16.90
C LYS A 759 19.23 6.26 16.96
N GLY A 760 20.23 6.58 16.16
CA GLY A 760 21.53 5.91 16.20
C GLY A 760 22.58 6.67 15.41
N LEU A 761 23.84 6.40 15.73
CA LEU A 761 25.00 6.91 15.01
C LEU A 761 25.93 5.73 14.66
N MET A 762 26.13 5.43 13.38
CA MET A 762 27.19 4.55 12.91
C MET A 762 28.35 5.39 12.38
N ILE A 763 29.53 5.22 12.96
CA ILE A 763 30.76 5.81 12.43
C ILE A 763 31.67 4.73 11.83
N VAL A 764 32.25 5.06 10.68
CA VAL A 764 33.17 4.19 9.93
C VAL A 764 34.42 4.98 9.59
N GLY A 765 35.62 4.43 9.84
CA GLY A 765 36.89 5.09 9.53
C GLY A 765 37.05 6.46 10.20
N THR A 766 36.42 6.67 11.36
CA THR A 766 36.30 7.98 12.02
C THR A 766 36.71 7.88 13.49
N PRO A 767 37.81 8.50 13.93
CA PRO A 767 38.17 8.58 15.33
C PRO A 767 37.71 9.90 15.97
N PRO A 768 36.81 9.88 16.98
CA PRO A 768 36.42 11.09 17.69
C PRO A 768 37.64 11.78 18.32
N ALA A 769 37.91 13.01 17.91
CA ALA A 769 39.04 13.81 18.38
C ALA A 769 38.78 15.31 18.20
N LEU A 770 39.54 16.15 18.90
CA LEU A 770 39.69 17.59 18.63
C LEU A 770 41.07 18.07 19.13
N GLY A 771 41.75 18.88 18.34
CA GLY A 771 43.07 19.45 18.66
C GLY A 771 44.25 18.51 18.45
N LYS A 772 45.46 19.09 18.32
CA LYS A 772 46.69 18.36 17.96
C LYS A 772 46.98 17.13 18.84
N GLU A 773 46.76 17.23 20.14
CA GLU A 773 47.04 16.13 21.07
C GLU A 773 46.18 14.89 20.78
N GLN A 774 44.84 15.05 20.74
CA GLN A 774 43.94 13.93 20.47
C GLN A 774 44.12 13.42 19.04
N VAL A 775 44.28 14.30 18.06
CA VAL A 775 44.46 13.91 16.65
C VAL A 775 45.73 13.07 16.45
N SER A 776 46.85 13.44 17.09
CA SER A 776 48.09 12.66 17.01
C SER A 776 48.01 11.25 17.59
N GLN A 777 47.08 11.00 18.52
CA GLN A 777 46.81 9.67 19.09
C GLN A 777 45.80 8.89 18.24
N ALA A 778 44.83 9.60 17.66
CA ALA A 778 43.69 9.07 16.93
C ALA A 778 44.03 8.59 15.52
N PHE A 779 45.02 9.19 14.86
CA PHE A 779 45.41 8.88 13.49
C PHE A 779 46.82 8.30 13.41
N LYS A 780 47.06 7.45 12.40
CA LYS A 780 48.38 6.90 12.05
C LYS A 780 49.11 7.76 10.99
N LEU A 781 48.72 9.03 10.85
CA LEU A 781 49.14 9.91 9.77
C LEU A 781 50.27 10.86 10.23
N ALA A 782 51.33 10.96 9.40
CA ALA A 782 52.47 11.89 9.45
C ALA A 782 53.27 12.00 10.77
N ASP A 783 54.60 12.03 10.66
CA ASP A 783 55.51 12.10 11.82
C ASP A 783 55.46 13.44 12.60
N ASP A 784 54.77 14.46 12.06
CA ASP A 784 54.65 15.81 12.63
C ASP A 784 53.34 16.07 13.42
N GLY A 785 52.48 15.05 13.54
CA GLY A 785 51.20 15.14 14.27
C GLY A 785 50.09 15.90 13.53
N GLY A 786 50.24 16.16 12.23
CA GLY A 786 49.20 16.74 11.38
C GLY A 786 48.30 15.72 10.66
N LEU A 787 47.34 16.19 9.87
CA LEU A 787 46.46 15.34 9.03
C LEU A 787 47.09 14.94 7.68
N GLY A 788 48.39 15.20 7.48
CA GLY A 788 49.10 14.88 6.25
C GLY A 788 48.41 15.44 4.99
N LEU A 789 48.28 14.61 3.95
CA LEU A 789 47.61 15.01 2.71
C LEU A 789 46.15 15.42 2.93
N ALA A 790 45.43 14.86 3.91
CA ALA A 790 44.03 15.19 4.15
C ALA A 790 43.80 16.67 4.54
N GLY A 791 44.81 17.36 5.07
CA GLY A 791 44.79 18.79 5.38
C GLY A 791 45.51 19.69 4.37
N LYS A 792 46.23 19.11 3.40
CA LYS A 792 47.02 19.89 2.43
C LYS A 792 46.10 20.53 1.39
N MET A 793 46.15 21.86 1.26
CA MET A 793 45.28 22.61 0.35
C MET A 793 45.37 22.11 -1.10
N ASN A 794 46.58 22.07 -1.66
CA ASN A 794 46.80 21.68 -3.05
C ASN A 794 47.60 20.38 -3.11
N TRP A 795 47.07 19.40 -3.83
CA TRP A 795 47.76 18.14 -4.14
C TRP A 795 48.39 18.20 -5.52
N THR A 796 49.54 17.55 -5.65
CA THR A 796 50.05 17.16 -6.97
C THR A 796 49.20 16.03 -7.56
N ASP A 797 49.33 15.78 -8.87
CA ASP A 797 48.63 14.65 -9.51
C ASP A 797 49.01 13.30 -8.86
N ALA A 798 50.28 13.13 -8.48
CA ALA A 798 50.74 11.91 -7.82
C ALA A 798 50.12 11.73 -6.44
N GLU A 799 50.08 12.79 -5.63
CA GLU A 799 49.43 12.77 -4.31
C GLU A 799 47.91 12.53 -4.42
N THR A 800 47.29 13.08 -5.46
CA THR A 800 45.85 12.86 -5.71
C THR A 800 45.57 11.41 -6.03
N GLU A 801 46.38 10.81 -6.90
CA GLU A 801 46.26 9.40 -7.27
C GLU A 801 46.55 8.47 -6.08
N GLU A 802 47.51 8.82 -5.24
CA GLU A 802 47.84 8.08 -4.02
C GLU A 802 46.66 8.04 -3.05
N VAL A 803 46.06 9.19 -2.73
CA VAL A 803 44.92 9.28 -1.81
C VAL A 803 43.69 8.58 -2.39
N ALA A 804 43.40 8.76 -3.68
CA ALA A 804 42.26 8.11 -4.32
C ALA A 804 42.38 6.57 -4.31
N ARG A 805 43.59 6.03 -4.51
CA ARG A 805 43.82 4.57 -4.51
C ARG A 805 43.80 3.93 -3.13
N HIS A 806 44.34 4.61 -2.13
CA HIS A 806 44.50 4.03 -0.79
C HIS A 806 43.41 4.46 0.19
N GLY A 807 42.53 5.40 -0.19
CA GLY A 807 41.33 5.75 0.55
C GLY A 807 40.29 4.63 0.50
N ALA A 808 39.17 4.89 -0.17
CA ALA A 808 38.06 3.93 -0.24
C ALA A 808 38.39 2.62 -0.99
N ALA A 809 39.32 2.67 -1.95
CA ALA A 809 39.69 1.49 -2.74
C ALA A 809 40.73 0.59 -2.06
N ALA A 810 41.27 0.96 -0.89
CA ALA A 810 42.16 0.10 -0.10
C ALA A 810 43.41 -0.42 -0.86
N GLY A 811 43.86 0.31 -1.89
CA GLY A 811 44.94 -0.13 -2.79
C GLY A 811 44.57 -1.29 -3.73
N LYS A 812 43.32 -1.76 -3.70
CA LYS A 812 42.81 -2.90 -4.45
C LYS A 812 42.31 -2.43 -5.82
N GLN A 813 42.97 -2.87 -6.89
CA GLN A 813 42.68 -2.42 -8.27
C GLN A 813 41.23 -2.71 -8.72
N ASN A 814 40.60 -3.75 -8.19
CA ASN A 814 39.21 -4.12 -8.51
C ASN A 814 38.16 -3.28 -7.76
N LEU A 815 38.57 -2.52 -6.74
CA LEU A 815 37.70 -1.61 -5.99
C LEU A 815 37.93 -0.15 -6.38
N PHE A 816 39.02 0.13 -7.11
CA PHE A 816 39.35 1.46 -7.58
C PHE A 816 38.53 1.83 -8.80
N GLU A 817 37.93 3.02 -8.75
CA GLU A 817 37.18 3.58 -9.86
C GLU A 817 37.77 4.92 -10.29
N PRO A 818 37.86 5.24 -11.59
CA PRO A 818 38.48 6.48 -12.08
C PRO A 818 37.88 7.75 -11.46
N TRP A 819 36.58 7.75 -11.17
CA TRP A 819 35.89 8.90 -10.57
C TRP A 819 36.38 9.22 -9.16
N MET A 820 37.03 8.29 -8.46
CA MET A 820 37.61 8.55 -7.15
C MET A 820 38.73 9.59 -7.25
N THR A 821 39.58 9.48 -8.28
CA THR A 821 40.60 10.49 -8.59
C THR A 821 39.94 11.81 -9.01
N ASP A 822 38.86 11.76 -9.80
CA ASP A 822 38.15 12.97 -10.23
C ASP A 822 37.51 13.71 -9.05
N ASP A 823 36.87 13.02 -8.11
CA ASP A 823 36.25 13.62 -6.92
C ASP A 823 37.31 14.20 -5.98
N ALA A 824 38.45 13.51 -5.85
CA ALA A 824 39.62 14.04 -5.15
C ALA A 824 40.15 15.32 -5.83
N LYS A 825 40.27 15.36 -7.16
CA LYS A 825 40.69 16.58 -7.89
C LYS A 825 39.67 17.71 -7.79
N ARG A 826 38.37 17.39 -7.84
CA ARG A 826 37.27 18.35 -7.78
C ARG A 826 37.24 19.07 -6.44
N THR A 827 37.58 18.39 -5.36
CA THR A 827 37.44 18.96 -4.02
C THR A 827 38.16 20.30 -3.91
N ASP A 828 37.46 21.36 -3.46
CA ASP A 828 38.06 22.67 -3.23
C ASP A 828 39.19 22.50 -2.22
N GLY A 829 40.43 22.83 -2.62
CA GLY A 829 41.59 22.69 -1.75
C GLY A 829 41.45 23.44 -0.43
N ARG A 830 40.70 24.55 -0.41
CA ARG A 830 40.39 25.29 0.83
C ARG A 830 39.62 24.43 1.82
N ALA A 831 38.77 23.50 1.35
CA ALA A 831 38.01 22.64 2.23
C ALA A 831 38.92 21.74 3.09
N ARG A 832 39.99 21.19 2.50
CA ARG A 832 41.01 20.41 3.24
C ARG A 832 41.71 21.24 4.29
N MET A 833 42.16 22.43 3.88
CA MET A 833 42.94 23.31 4.74
C MET A 833 42.10 23.88 5.89
N VAL A 834 40.92 24.42 5.61
CA VAL A 834 40.02 24.99 6.63
C VAL A 834 39.56 23.89 7.60
N MET A 835 39.17 22.71 7.09
CA MET A 835 38.80 21.57 7.93
C MET A 835 39.97 21.18 8.87
N ALA A 836 41.19 21.07 8.35
CA ALA A 836 42.35 20.69 9.15
C ALA A 836 42.73 21.77 10.18
N ASN A 837 42.73 23.04 9.78
CA ASN A 837 43.04 24.16 10.67
C ASN A 837 42.02 24.28 11.80
N SER A 838 40.72 24.17 11.50
CA SER A 838 39.67 24.18 12.52
C SER A 838 39.77 22.95 13.44
N PHE A 839 40.09 21.78 12.91
CA PHE A 839 40.16 20.55 13.71
C PHE A 839 41.39 20.46 14.62
N LEU A 840 42.56 20.95 14.16
CA LEU A 840 43.82 20.92 14.90
C LEU A 840 44.06 22.18 15.75
N GLY A 841 43.56 23.33 15.30
CA GLY A 841 43.98 24.66 15.75
C GLY A 841 45.25 25.15 15.01
N THR A 842 45.34 26.47 14.83
CA THR A 842 46.53 27.17 14.33
C THR A 842 47.35 27.71 15.51
N GLU A 843 48.44 28.44 15.24
CA GLU A 843 49.20 29.12 16.30
C GLU A 843 48.45 30.36 16.84
N GLU A 844 47.62 30.98 16.01
CA GLU A 844 46.86 32.20 16.34
C GLU A 844 45.50 31.85 16.97
N ASP A 845 44.85 30.78 16.52
CA ASP A 845 43.53 30.32 16.97
C ASP A 845 43.57 28.85 17.43
N GLY A 846 42.89 28.53 18.54
CA GLY A 846 42.74 27.14 19.00
C GLY A 846 41.84 26.28 18.09
N PRO A 847 41.73 24.97 18.35
CA PRO A 847 40.79 24.12 17.61
C PRO A 847 39.35 24.56 17.87
N VAL A 848 38.51 24.46 16.83
CA VAL A 848 37.11 24.90 16.83
C VAL A 848 36.22 23.71 16.50
N GLY A 849 35.18 23.49 17.32
CA GLY A 849 34.25 22.36 17.22
C GLY A 849 33.87 21.86 18.59
N VAL A 850 33.12 20.76 18.66
CA VAL A 850 32.90 20.06 19.92
C VAL A 850 34.05 19.10 20.21
N ASP A 851 34.36 18.87 21.49
CA ASP A 851 35.23 17.77 21.87
C ASP A 851 34.50 16.45 21.56
N GLN A 852 34.79 15.89 20.39
CA GLN A 852 34.05 14.76 19.86
C GLN A 852 34.23 13.50 20.71
N ARG A 853 35.41 13.32 21.32
CA ARG A 853 35.64 12.24 22.28
C ARG A 853 34.70 12.40 23.46
N ARG A 854 34.63 13.60 24.02
CA ARG A 854 33.70 13.90 25.11
C ARG A 854 32.24 13.67 24.70
N VAL A 855 31.81 14.08 23.50
CA VAL A 855 30.45 13.85 23.01
C VAL A 855 30.10 12.36 23.03
N VAL A 856 30.98 11.49 22.54
CA VAL A 856 30.69 10.03 22.50
C VAL A 856 30.87 9.33 23.86
N GLU A 857 31.64 9.91 24.77
CA GLU A 857 31.76 9.47 26.17
C GLU A 857 30.57 9.92 27.03
N GLU A 858 29.74 10.86 26.55
CA GLU A 858 28.60 11.43 27.28
C GLU A 858 27.23 11.17 26.63
N THR A 859 27.14 10.94 25.32
CA THR A 859 25.85 10.81 24.59
C THR A 859 25.13 9.49 24.85
N ASP A 860 23.80 9.54 25.00
CA ASP A 860 22.96 8.34 25.13
C ASP A 860 22.48 7.78 23.77
N VAL A 861 22.90 8.37 22.65
CA VAL A 861 22.63 7.86 21.30
C VAL A 861 23.39 6.55 21.07
N LEU A 862 22.69 5.49 20.66
CA LEU A 862 23.32 4.20 20.35
C LEU A 862 24.35 4.39 19.22
N THR A 863 25.61 4.11 19.54
CA THR A 863 26.72 4.39 18.63
C THR A 863 27.40 3.10 18.17
N ALA A 864 27.36 2.81 16.88
CA ALA A 864 28.15 1.76 16.25
C ALA A 864 29.47 2.30 15.72
N VAL A 865 30.57 1.61 16.06
CA VAL A 865 31.91 1.92 15.57
C VAL A 865 32.36 0.72 14.76
N VAL A 866 32.34 0.85 13.43
CA VAL A 866 32.60 -0.27 12.51
C VAL A 866 33.77 0.09 11.62
N ASN A 867 34.84 -0.70 11.66
CA ASN A 867 36.04 -0.47 10.84
C ASN A 867 36.52 -1.77 10.21
N GLY A 868 37.29 -1.67 9.13
CA GLY A 868 38.11 -2.80 8.69
C GLY A 868 39.19 -3.12 9.72
N ALA A 869 39.50 -4.40 9.91
CA ALA A 869 40.53 -4.85 10.84
C ALA A 869 41.94 -4.35 10.45
N ASP A 870 42.15 -4.09 9.16
CA ASP A 870 43.43 -3.66 8.57
C ASP A 870 43.49 -2.14 8.30
N GLU A 871 42.65 -1.34 8.97
CA GLU A 871 42.56 0.12 8.84
C GLU A 871 43.93 0.85 8.92
N GLN A 872 44.29 1.52 7.82
CA GLN A 872 45.58 2.20 7.64
C GLN A 872 45.68 3.62 8.18
N PHE A 873 44.57 4.35 8.33
CA PHE A 873 44.60 5.77 8.71
C PHE A 873 44.24 6.01 10.16
N VAL A 874 43.33 5.19 10.71
CA VAL A 874 42.82 5.35 12.07
C VAL A 874 43.54 4.41 13.04
N ASN A 875 43.89 4.93 14.22
CA ASN A 875 44.41 4.12 15.30
C ASN A 875 43.25 3.37 15.99
N LEU A 876 43.05 2.10 15.65
CA LEU A 876 41.97 1.29 16.24
C LEU A 876 42.14 1.09 17.76
N ASP A 877 43.36 1.11 18.28
CA ASP A 877 43.60 0.98 19.72
C ASP A 877 43.19 2.26 20.47
N TYR A 878 43.26 3.42 19.80
CA TYR A 878 42.68 4.66 20.32
C TYR A 878 41.15 4.54 20.43
N LEU A 879 40.48 4.02 19.39
CA LEU A 879 39.03 3.80 19.40
C LEU A 879 38.59 2.86 20.53
N ASP A 880 39.32 1.76 20.74
CA ASP A 880 39.06 0.81 21.82
C ASP A 880 39.33 1.42 23.21
N GLY A 881 40.21 2.44 23.27
CA GLY A 881 40.55 3.18 24.50
C GLY A 881 39.55 4.28 24.88
N ILE A 882 38.61 4.65 24.00
CA ILE A 882 37.55 5.62 24.31
C ILE A 882 36.52 4.97 25.24
N LYS A 883 36.06 5.71 26.25
CA LYS A 883 35.04 5.24 27.19
C LYS A 883 33.63 5.50 26.64
N TRP A 884 33.28 4.82 25.55
CA TRP A 884 31.99 4.97 24.89
C TRP A 884 30.83 4.82 25.88
N ARG A 885 29.94 5.83 25.91
CA ARG A 885 28.77 5.81 26.79
C ARG A 885 27.80 4.69 26.41
N ARG A 886 27.51 4.56 25.11
CA ARG A 886 26.56 3.59 24.55
C ARG A 886 27.07 2.98 23.24
N LEU A 887 27.99 2.02 23.38
CA LEU A 887 28.61 1.32 22.25
C LEU A 887 27.77 0.12 21.80
N TRP A 888 27.40 0.09 20.52
CA TRP A 888 26.71 -1.04 19.91
C TRP A 888 27.52 -2.33 20.08
N LYS A 889 26.85 -3.40 20.53
CA LYS A 889 27.47 -4.70 20.89
C LYS A 889 28.57 -4.63 21.97
N GLY A 890 28.73 -3.50 22.66
CA GLY A 890 29.73 -3.31 23.71
C GLY A 890 31.18 -3.34 23.23
N LYS A 891 31.43 -3.29 21.92
CA LYS A 891 32.77 -3.31 21.33
C LYS A 891 32.82 -2.57 20.00
N CYS A 892 33.98 -2.04 19.63
CA CYS A 892 34.22 -1.62 18.27
C CYS A 892 34.25 -2.86 17.36
N VAL A 893 33.48 -2.83 16.28
CA VAL A 893 33.38 -3.93 15.33
C VAL A 893 34.51 -3.81 14.32
N ARG A 894 35.31 -4.88 14.20
CA ARG A 894 36.40 -5.01 13.23
C ARG A 894 36.00 -6.06 12.20
N LEU A 895 36.02 -5.69 10.92
CA LEU A 895 35.67 -6.57 9.80
C LEU A 895 36.97 -7.09 9.16
N ASP A 896 37.19 -8.41 9.26
CA ASP A 896 38.45 -9.05 8.88
C ASP A 896 38.79 -8.85 7.38
N GLY A 897 40.04 -8.50 7.09
CA GLY A 897 40.55 -8.32 5.72
C GLY A 897 40.08 -7.05 5.01
N LEU A 898 39.32 -6.19 5.70
CA LEU A 898 38.86 -4.90 5.20
C LEU A 898 39.70 -3.76 5.82
N GLN A 899 39.69 -2.61 5.15
CA GLN A 899 40.45 -1.41 5.48
C GLN A 899 39.49 -0.23 5.76
N HIS A 900 39.72 0.92 5.13
CA HIS A 900 39.13 2.21 5.51
C HIS A 900 37.66 2.39 5.12
N ALA A 901 37.19 1.65 4.12
CA ALA A 901 35.83 1.76 3.62
C ALA A 901 35.18 0.37 3.51
N PRO A 902 34.92 -0.32 4.64
CA PRO A 902 34.42 -1.68 4.63
C PRO A 902 33.08 -1.84 3.88
N PHE A 903 32.23 -0.80 3.86
CA PHE A 903 30.99 -0.79 3.08
C PHE A 903 31.20 -0.76 1.56
N TRP A 904 32.39 -0.37 1.10
CA TRP A 904 32.81 -0.43 -0.29
C TRP A 904 33.60 -1.71 -0.58
N GLU A 905 34.40 -2.18 0.38
CA GLU A 905 35.26 -3.35 0.21
C GLU A 905 34.53 -4.69 0.30
N ASP A 906 33.50 -4.80 1.15
CA ASP A 906 32.59 -5.95 1.25
C ASP A 906 31.16 -5.45 1.51
N ALA A 907 30.51 -5.04 0.43
CA ALA A 907 29.15 -4.50 0.46
C ALA A 907 28.15 -5.43 1.18
N ALA A 908 28.15 -6.73 0.85
CA ALA A 908 27.17 -7.67 1.38
C ALA A 908 27.39 -7.98 2.87
N GLY A 909 28.65 -8.17 3.29
CA GLY A 909 29.00 -8.36 4.69
C GLY A 909 28.68 -7.11 5.52
N PHE A 910 28.96 -5.92 4.98
CA PHE A 910 28.65 -4.66 5.63
C PHE A 910 27.14 -4.40 5.69
N GLU A 911 26.38 -4.67 4.64
CA GLU A 911 24.91 -4.52 4.61
C GLU A 911 24.24 -5.33 5.72
N LYS A 912 24.68 -6.58 5.95
CA LYS A 912 24.20 -7.39 7.08
C LYS A 912 24.49 -6.70 8.41
N CYS A 913 25.70 -6.19 8.59
CA CYS A 913 26.09 -5.46 9.79
C CYS A 913 25.25 -4.17 9.99
N LEU A 914 24.96 -3.46 8.91
CA LEU A 914 24.14 -2.25 8.92
C LEU A 914 22.67 -2.56 9.23
N LEU A 915 22.10 -3.62 8.65
CA LEU A 915 20.74 -4.06 8.95
C LEU A 915 20.56 -4.49 10.41
N GLU A 916 21.55 -5.20 10.98
CA GLU A 916 21.55 -5.56 12.41
C GLU A 916 21.57 -4.29 13.29
N PHE A 917 22.41 -3.30 12.96
CA PHE A 917 22.46 -2.04 13.70
C PHE A 917 21.17 -1.23 13.56
N LEU A 918 20.61 -1.15 12.36
CA LEU A 918 19.38 -0.43 12.09
C LEU A 918 18.19 -1.08 12.80
N GLY A 919 18.14 -2.42 12.85
CA GLY A 919 17.18 -3.16 13.67
C GLY A 919 17.26 -2.73 15.13
N ASP A 920 18.46 -2.75 15.72
CA ASP A 920 18.67 -2.34 17.11
C ASP A 920 18.32 -0.85 17.35
N CYS A 921 18.52 0.03 16.35
CA CYS A 921 18.12 1.45 16.42
C CYS A 921 16.60 1.67 16.34
N ALA A 922 15.85 0.75 15.73
CA ALA A 922 14.40 0.81 15.64
C ALA A 922 13.73 0.33 16.94
N GLU A 923 14.44 -0.46 17.74
CA GLU A 923 14.03 -0.91 19.09
C GLU A 923 14.25 0.17 20.17
N GLU A 924 14.99 1.24 19.87
CA GLU A 924 15.24 2.40 20.74
C GLU A 924 14.33 3.61 20.45
#